data_AF-A0A524B299-F1
#
_entry.id   AF-A0A524B299-F1
#
_cell.length_a   1.000
_cell.length_b   1.000
_cell.length_c   1.000
_cell.angle_alpha   90.00
_cell.angle_beta   90.00
_cell.angle_gamma   90.00
#
_symmetry.space_group_name_H-M   'P 1'
#
loop_
_entity.id
_entity.type
_entity.pdbx_description
1 polymer ?
#
loop_
_entity_poly.entity_id
_entity_poly.type
_entity_poly.pdbx_seq_one_letter_code
_entity_poly.pdbx_strand_id
1 'polypeptide(L)'
;MTDVRTPRRDLSRAVFAVFVAAFLLRTLGPVWRSGLRPEYPDSFSFLDHAGIGPWWPSFWFGERPVGTPLVAWFLGRNTGAIVLVQSAAYALAVAVLGATLLRIVANRVIAWMAVVGVALLAVQPRFALWSLEVLSESLGLTLSLLALAAWLVQAHSPSRRRLVLAFAVTLAWLMVRDAHAVTVGVVALACLVASRSTSDSARRRLLRVGAVVLVLGVAYVAIAQNVSERNRYPLINTVGLRVLPDEDLANDWVERGMPMSDALRERAGSDSWSDGDAFLRDPRLADFRHWADGEGQRDQVMSLVLDAPHWLGEMRRDLPALLTYRFGDYDRYDAGDRLPEGSSWFDLPRTNASLALWLAVGFLAAVVVARKRRALGAVLGVALTATIVEAYTSYALDAVEVQRHMVGVLLRVGVIVVIAVALALGDAFPRAASRAAPITRTTAALVGAGTTLVFMAWTAIEFRSQDYDPQFARTVVERAARFGGSYYENGIHNKGPFEMVVYDAAHRVASYDSYWFAIAAFVIAIALVVAAASATVSRTLGAGRAAAVSAGVIAFIHLTFSSSDYAGVLYSRNITTGLLASAVVVVLTEWFWTSVRRARLSWVALALLVGLAVQTLLTSAFAAVAVVSLALVVRRHDTPFARPGVVFASTGIATVASAPVWYALRGTFDEFWSGWWTYASYMNSGLGRALRDQFGLGWQTFLGYHQDRPMLVVLYAVFAVIVRRRWHSLTSTQRALGATIAVWWFAAWIELILSQRYSSHYFSVLAVPTLLAIAFVIGAIAPLLPLRRALPLFVLVGSLAAQGTDMFWAGAESAGRFTGFADHTVERARNRSGESRTVHAVLDLVGRDGDPLLSWTMYPWTYLENHRVPATRFAWKSFLIGEIYLGRTSSDYVLPETRTWFAEDLAESRPRAYVHPVSVSLGGSDWFQRIVDRDFQPVLTTEQNELSIERGAWSELTRNPTGAARDVVVAADPVVIADDDCRSTGGRLPSLGADTSVTFWFRDADGSNETVALSLSSTRAWSSSESVEFASIPVALEEPEPFRLLIGARAAVLVIGDRIVGAVEIDGDTTVSATATGDVRLSEVRSGGMPAFAGC
;
A
#
# COMPACT_ATOMS: atom_id res chain seq x y z
N MET A 1 -44.44 15.11 21.86
CA MET A 1 -44.29 14.11 20.78
C MET A 1 -43.36 14.67 19.73
N THR A 2 -42.06 14.39 19.86
CA THR A 2 -41.00 14.86 18.95
C THR A 2 -40.71 13.75 17.92
N ASP A 3 -40.94 14.09 16.66
CA ASP A 3 -40.78 13.24 15.48
C ASP A 3 -39.34 12.69 15.40
N VAL A 4 -39.17 11.38 15.72
CA VAL A 4 -37.89 10.67 15.73
C VAL A 4 -37.42 10.47 14.29
N ARG A 5 -36.70 11.47 13.78
CA ARG A 5 -36.11 11.45 12.43
C ARG A 5 -35.16 10.24 12.27
N THR A 6 -35.47 9.40 11.29
CA THR A 6 -34.82 8.14 10.91
C THR A 6 -33.29 8.19 10.73
N PRO A 7 -32.48 7.36 11.43
CA PRO A 7 -31.00 7.35 11.38
C PRO A 7 -30.34 6.55 10.23
N ARG A 8 -31.12 5.85 9.40
CA ARG A 8 -30.62 4.92 8.34
C ARG A 8 -29.80 5.57 7.22
N ARG A 9 -29.71 6.91 7.18
CA ARG A 9 -28.93 7.66 6.18
C ARG A 9 -27.42 7.75 6.51
N ASP A 10 -26.99 7.22 7.66
CA ASP A 10 -25.67 7.52 8.22
C ASP A 10 -24.60 6.46 7.90
N LEU A 11 -24.92 5.16 7.86
CA LEU A 11 -23.99 4.10 7.43
C LEU A 11 -23.54 4.29 5.99
N SER A 12 -24.48 4.64 5.10
CA SER A 12 -24.16 4.85 3.69
C SER A 12 -23.15 5.95 3.45
N ARG A 13 -23.22 7.03 4.23
CA ARG A 13 -22.27 8.14 4.13
C ARG A 13 -20.87 7.75 4.60
N ALA A 14 -20.76 6.92 5.63
CA ALA A 14 -19.47 6.43 6.10
C ALA A 14 -18.84 5.50 5.07
N VAL A 15 -19.62 4.57 4.51
CA VAL A 15 -19.18 3.72 3.40
C VAL A 15 -18.71 4.58 2.22
N PHE A 16 -19.46 5.61 1.85
CA PHE A 16 -19.04 6.53 0.78
C PHE A 16 -17.81 7.36 1.12
N ALA A 17 -17.66 7.81 2.36
CA ALA A 17 -16.46 8.54 2.80
C ALA A 17 -15.23 7.64 2.78
N VAL A 18 -15.36 6.38 3.24
CA VAL A 18 -14.31 5.36 3.15
C VAL A 18 -13.99 5.06 1.69
N PHE A 19 -15.00 4.90 0.84
CA PHE A 19 -14.80 4.72 -0.60
C PHE A 19 -14.02 5.87 -1.23
N VAL A 20 -14.42 7.12 -0.97
CA VAL A 20 -13.71 8.31 -1.49
C VAL A 20 -12.28 8.37 -0.97
N ALA A 21 -12.07 8.15 0.33
CA ALA A 21 -10.73 8.16 0.92
C ALA A 21 -9.85 7.03 0.35
N ALA A 22 -10.38 5.82 0.25
CA ALA A 22 -9.67 4.67 -0.30
C ALA A 22 -9.35 4.87 -1.79
N PHE A 23 -10.29 5.40 -2.57
CA PHE A 23 -10.08 5.74 -3.98
C PHE A 23 -8.94 6.75 -4.13
N LEU A 24 -9.02 7.88 -3.43
CA LEU A 24 -8.00 8.94 -3.49
C LEU A 24 -6.64 8.44 -3.00
N LEU A 25 -6.61 7.60 -1.96
CA LEU A 25 -5.37 7.02 -1.46
C LEU A 25 -4.71 6.11 -2.50
N ARG A 26 -5.49 5.23 -3.12
CA ARG A 26 -5.03 4.29 -4.16
C ARG A 26 -4.55 5.02 -5.41
N THR A 27 -5.29 6.03 -5.88
CA THR A 27 -4.97 6.73 -7.13
C THR A 27 -3.91 7.81 -6.97
N LEU A 28 -3.99 8.65 -5.93
CA LEU A 28 -3.08 9.80 -5.75
C LEU A 28 -1.89 9.50 -4.85
N GLY A 29 -2.03 8.62 -3.85
CA GLY A 29 -1.00 8.40 -2.82
C GLY A 29 0.40 8.09 -3.38
N PRO A 30 0.53 7.07 -4.26
CA PRO A 30 1.82 6.67 -4.82
C PRO A 30 2.48 7.70 -5.73
N VAL A 31 1.69 8.58 -6.36
CA VAL A 31 2.17 9.51 -7.40
C VAL A 31 2.21 10.96 -6.92
N TRP A 32 1.76 11.26 -5.70
CA TRP A 32 1.70 12.63 -5.17
C TRP A 32 3.07 13.33 -5.23
N ARG A 33 4.15 12.59 -4.96
CA ARG A 33 5.54 13.10 -4.99
C ARG A 33 6.06 13.41 -6.39
N SER A 34 5.47 12.83 -7.45
CA SER A 34 5.86 13.10 -8.84
C SER A 34 5.53 14.52 -9.30
N GLY A 35 4.65 15.22 -8.57
CA GLY A 35 4.13 16.53 -8.96
C GLY A 35 3.03 16.49 -10.02
N LEU A 36 2.61 15.29 -10.47
CA LEU A 36 1.49 15.07 -11.41
C LEU A 36 1.61 15.97 -12.64
N ARG A 37 2.74 15.87 -13.37
CA ARG A 37 3.05 16.74 -14.51
C ARG A 37 2.19 16.35 -15.73
N PRO A 38 1.66 17.32 -16.49
CA PRO A 38 0.93 17.01 -17.72
C PRO A 38 1.91 16.49 -18.78
N GLU A 39 1.53 15.43 -19.51
CA GLU A 39 2.34 14.88 -20.61
C GLU A 39 1.61 14.88 -21.96
N TYR A 40 0.28 14.88 -21.98
CA TYR A 40 -0.49 14.90 -23.22
C TYR A 40 -0.56 16.31 -23.85
N PRO A 41 -0.46 16.44 -25.19
CA PRO A 41 -0.63 17.70 -25.91
C PRO A 41 -1.93 18.44 -25.55
N ASP A 42 -3.01 17.67 -25.38
CA ASP A 42 -4.31 18.19 -24.93
C ASP A 42 -4.25 18.87 -23.56
N SER A 43 -3.51 18.29 -22.61
CA SER A 43 -3.36 18.84 -21.27
C SER A 43 -2.70 20.22 -21.31
N PHE A 44 -1.66 20.39 -22.15
CA PHE A 44 -1.01 21.68 -22.36
C PHE A 44 -1.97 22.69 -22.98
N SER A 45 -2.69 22.30 -24.03
CA SER A 45 -3.68 23.15 -24.69
C SER A 45 -4.82 23.59 -23.74
N PHE A 46 -5.32 22.73 -22.84
CA PHE A 46 -6.28 23.15 -21.81
C PHE A 46 -5.70 24.17 -20.83
N LEU A 47 -4.43 24.01 -20.42
CA LEU A 47 -3.75 24.93 -19.50
C LEU A 47 -3.41 26.28 -20.16
N ASP A 48 -3.06 26.26 -21.45
CA ASP A 48 -2.80 27.46 -22.24
C ASP A 48 -4.08 28.24 -22.48
N HIS A 49 -5.16 27.56 -22.87
CA HIS A 49 -6.49 28.18 -23.02
C HIS A 49 -7.00 28.74 -21.68
N ALA A 50 -6.72 28.06 -20.56
CA ALA A 50 -7.00 28.60 -19.23
C ALA A 50 -6.21 29.89 -18.92
N GLY A 51 -5.03 30.09 -19.54
CA GLY A 51 -4.23 31.30 -19.44
C GLY A 51 -4.91 32.56 -20.00
N ILE A 52 -5.86 32.41 -20.94
CA ILE A 52 -6.66 33.51 -21.48
C ILE A 52 -7.58 34.08 -20.39
N GLY A 53 -8.24 33.20 -19.63
CA GLY A 53 -9.18 33.55 -18.55
C GLY A 53 -10.59 33.96 -19.03
N PRO A 54 -11.62 33.75 -18.20
CA PRO A 54 -13.03 33.82 -18.61
C PRO A 54 -13.56 35.23 -18.93
N TRP A 55 -12.73 36.26 -18.70
CA TRP A 55 -13.10 37.66 -18.92
C TRP A 55 -12.90 38.12 -20.37
N TRP A 56 -12.25 37.31 -21.21
CA TRP A 56 -11.98 37.63 -22.60
C TRP A 56 -12.86 36.81 -23.54
N PRO A 57 -13.37 37.39 -24.65
CA PRO A 57 -14.20 36.66 -25.61
C PRO A 57 -13.50 35.42 -26.20
N SER A 58 -12.19 35.48 -26.42
CA SER A 58 -11.38 34.37 -26.94
C SER A 58 -11.37 33.13 -26.02
N PHE A 59 -11.66 33.29 -24.73
CA PHE A 59 -11.84 32.15 -23.83
C PHE A 59 -13.09 31.34 -24.17
N TRP A 60 -14.17 32.01 -24.59
CA TRP A 60 -15.45 31.36 -24.87
C TRP A 60 -15.51 30.74 -26.26
N PHE A 61 -14.71 31.25 -27.19
CA PHE A 61 -14.72 30.85 -28.61
C PHE A 61 -13.33 30.42 -29.10
N GLY A 62 -12.50 29.81 -28.23
CA GLY A 62 -11.18 29.30 -28.65
C GLY A 62 -11.16 27.80 -28.89
N GLU A 63 -9.96 27.24 -28.94
CA GLU A 63 -9.68 25.88 -29.42
C GLU A 63 -10.19 24.75 -28.51
N ARG A 64 -10.60 25.05 -27.27
CA ARG A 64 -11.12 24.04 -26.33
C ARG A 64 -12.51 24.38 -25.77
N PRO A 65 -13.36 23.37 -25.47
CA PRO A 65 -14.59 23.58 -24.71
C PRO A 65 -14.31 24.22 -23.36
N VAL A 66 -15.13 25.20 -22.96
CA VAL A 66 -14.84 26.11 -21.85
C VAL A 66 -14.82 25.49 -20.45
N GLY A 67 -15.43 24.31 -20.27
CA GLY A 67 -15.60 23.68 -18.97
C GLY A 67 -14.27 23.33 -18.28
N THR A 68 -13.39 22.62 -18.98
CA THR A 68 -12.08 22.20 -18.42
C THR A 68 -11.15 23.40 -18.17
N PRO A 69 -10.97 24.34 -19.13
CA PRO A 69 -10.19 25.55 -18.90
C PRO A 69 -10.71 26.42 -17.75
N LEU A 70 -12.03 26.47 -17.52
CA LEU A 70 -12.58 27.24 -16.41
C LEU A 70 -12.18 26.67 -15.05
N VAL A 71 -12.19 25.34 -14.92
CA VAL A 71 -11.71 24.64 -13.71
C VAL A 71 -10.20 24.84 -13.54
N ALA A 72 -9.43 24.71 -14.62
CA ALA A 72 -7.98 24.92 -14.60
C ALA A 72 -7.62 26.37 -14.19
N TRP A 73 -8.35 27.37 -14.73
CA TRP A 73 -8.19 28.77 -14.38
C TRP A 73 -8.49 29.04 -12.90
N PHE A 74 -9.60 28.49 -12.38
CA PHE A 74 -9.99 28.66 -10.97
C PHE A 74 -8.95 28.08 -10.00
N LEU A 75 -8.24 27.02 -10.41
CA LEU A 75 -7.20 26.36 -9.63
C LEU A 75 -5.79 26.89 -9.92
N GLY A 76 -5.68 28.05 -10.57
CA GLY A 76 -4.41 28.72 -10.84
C GLY A 76 -3.49 27.95 -11.79
N ARG A 77 -4.04 27.07 -12.64
CA ARG A 77 -3.32 26.18 -13.56
C ARG A 77 -2.33 25.25 -12.87
N ASN A 78 -2.53 24.96 -11.58
CA ASN A 78 -1.71 24.01 -10.85
C ASN A 78 -2.19 22.58 -11.13
N THR A 79 -1.39 21.80 -11.85
CA THR A 79 -1.75 20.45 -12.30
C THR A 79 -2.10 19.52 -11.13
N GLY A 80 -1.30 19.52 -10.06
CA GLY A 80 -1.59 18.72 -8.86
C GLY A 80 -2.93 19.09 -8.18
N ALA A 81 -3.27 20.38 -8.13
CA ALA A 81 -4.55 20.84 -7.60
C ALA A 81 -5.72 20.46 -8.52
N ILE A 82 -5.56 20.58 -9.85
CA ILE A 82 -6.55 20.15 -10.84
C ILE A 82 -6.84 18.66 -10.69
N VAL A 83 -5.78 17.84 -10.68
CA VAL A 83 -5.87 16.38 -10.54
C VAL A 83 -6.52 15.98 -9.21
N LEU A 84 -6.14 16.61 -8.10
CA LEU A 84 -6.78 16.38 -6.81
C LEU A 84 -8.29 16.69 -6.84
N VAL A 85 -8.66 17.85 -7.39
CA VAL A 85 -10.06 18.30 -7.45
C VAL A 85 -10.89 17.41 -8.35
N GLN A 86 -10.41 17.05 -9.54
CA GLN A 86 -11.15 16.19 -10.46
C GLN A 86 -11.26 14.75 -9.94
N SER A 87 -10.20 14.20 -9.33
CA SER A 87 -10.24 12.87 -8.67
C SER A 87 -11.22 12.84 -7.51
N ALA A 88 -11.22 13.88 -6.66
CA ALA A 88 -12.17 13.99 -5.56
C ALA A 88 -13.60 14.16 -6.08
N ALA A 89 -13.80 14.97 -7.12
CA ALA A 89 -15.10 15.18 -7.74
C ALA A 89 -15.64 13.89 -8.38
N TYR A 90 -14.80 13.11 -9.05
CA TYR A 90 -15.15 11.81 -9.62
C TYR A 90 -15.61 10.82 -8.54
N ALA A 91 -14.80 10.62 -7.49
CA ALA A 91 -15.15 9.73 -6.39
C ALA A 91 -16.44 10.19 -5.67
N LEU A 92 -16.63 11.50 -5.51
CA LEU A 92 -17.83 12.09 -4.92
C LEU A 92 -19.05 11.88 -5.83
N ALA A 93 -18.91 11.96 -7.16
CA ALA A 93 -19.98 11.71 -8.10
C ALA A 93 -20.51 10.27 -8.00
N VAL A 94 -19.60 9.30 -7.90
CA VAL A 94 -19.93 7.89 -7.65
C VAL A 94 -20.66 7.73 -6.31
N ALA A 95 -20.16 8.36 -5.24
CA ALA A 95 -20.80 8.35 -3.93
C ALA A 95 -22.21 8.98 -3.94
N VAL A 96 -22.41 10.09 -4.65
CA VAL A 96 -23.71 10.76 -4.80
C VAL A 96 -24.69 9.88 -5.56
N LEU A 97 -24.22 9.19 -6.61
CA LEU A 97 -25.04 8.24 -7.35
C LEU A 97 -25.40 7.03 -6.48
N GLY A 98 -24.45 6.47 -5.72
CA GLY A 98 -24.73 5.39 -4.76
C GLY A 98 -25.74 5.81 -3.69
N ALA A 99 -25.61 7.02 -3.13
CA ALA A 99 -26.57 7.59 -2.19
C ALA A 99 -27.96 7.76 -2.80
N THR A 100 -28.01 8.10 -4.11
CA THR A 100 -29.25 8.16 -4.88
C THR A 100 -29.89 6.78 -4.99
N LEU A 101 -29.13 5.72 -5.29
CA LEU A 101 -29.65 4.35 -5.39
C LEU A 101 -30.23 3.84 -4.09
N LEU A 102 -29.52 4.06 -2.97
CA LEU A 102 -30.05 3.75 -1.64
C LEU A 102 -31.33 4.52 -1.33
N ARG A 103 -31.59 5.65 -1.98
CA ARG A 103 -32.85 6.38 -1.80
C ARG A 103 -33.98 5.82 -2.66
N ILE A 104 -33.70 5.48 -3.92
CA ILE A 104 -34.73 5.18 -4.93
C ILE A 104 -35.06 3.69 -5.08
N VAL A 105 -34.16 2.78 -4.70
CA VAL A 105 -34.39 1.34 -4.77
C VAL A 105 -35.09 0.86 -3.50
N ALA A 106 -36.21 0.14 -3.66
CA ALA A 106 -37.06 -0.26 -2.53
C ALA A 106 -36.38 -1.29 -1.62
N ASN A 107 -35.79 -2.33 -2.20
CA ASN A 107 -35.06 -3.37 -1.49
C ASN A 107 -33.62 -2.92 -1.16
N ARG A 108 -33.24 -2.96 0.12
CA ARG A 108 -31.95 -2.46 0.61
C ARG A 108 -30.76 -3.31 0.19
N VAL A 109 -30.92 -4.63 0.13
CA VAL A 109 -29.86 -5.53 -0.31
C VAL A 109 -29.56 -5.25 -1.77
N ILE A 110 -30.61 -5.18 -2.61
CA ILE A 110 -30.49 -4.84 -4.03
C ILE A 110 -29.89 -3.45 -4.23
N ALA A 111 -30.29 -2.48 -3.41
CA ALA A 111 -29.71 -1.14 -3.46
C ALA A 111 -28.20 -1.13 -3.17
N TRP A 112 -27.76 -1.89 -2.16
CA TRP A 112 -26.35 -2.03 -1.82
C TRP A 112 -25.56 -2.80 -2.88
N MET A 113 -26.11 -3.88 -3.44
CA MET A 113 -25.50 -4.57 -4.57
C MET A 113 -25.32 -3.64 -5.78
N ALA A 114 -26.31 -2.80 -6.07
CA ALA A 114 -26.20 -1.81 -7.14
C ALA A 114 -25.14 -0.74 -6.85
N VAL A 115 -25.04 -0.27 -5.59
CA VAL A 115 -23.98 0.64 -5.15
C VAL A 115 -22.60 0.02 -5.37
N VAL A 116 -22.42 -1.23 -4.96
CA VAL A 116 -21.17 -1.96 -5.15
C VAL A 116 -20.88 -2.14 -6.64
N GLY A 117 -21.87 -2.53 -7.45
CA GLY A 117 -21.70 -2.68 -8.90
C GLY A 117 -21.30 -1.37 -9.60
N VAL A 118 -21.92 -0.24 -9.24
CA VAL A 118 -21.54 1.08 -9.76
C VAL A 118 -20.14 1.48 -9.30
N ALA A 119 -19.79 1.24 -8.03
CA ALA A 119 -18.46 1.53 -7.52
C ALA A 119 -17.40 0.67 -8.21
N LEU A 120 -17.64 -0.64 -8.36
CA LEU A 120 -16.75 -1.58 -9.05
C LEU A 120 -16.53 -1.17 -10.50
N LEU A 121 -17.58 -0.78 -11.23
CA LEU A 121 -17.42 -0.24 -12.58
C LEU A 121 -16.56 1.03 -12.57
N ALA A 122 -16.88 2.00 -11.70
CA ALA A 122 -16.20 3.28 -11.69
C ALA A 122 -14.72 3.22 -11.27
N VAL A 123 -14.31 2.23 -10.47
CA VAL A 123 -12.90 2.07 -10.04
C VAL A 123 -12.05 1.27 -11.02
N GLN A 124 -12.61 0.73 -12.11
CA GLN A 124 -11.80 0.03 -13.10
C GLN A 124 -10.79 0.99 -13.73
N PRO A 125 -9.55 0.53 -14.00
CA PRO A 125 -8.48 1.35 -14.58
C PRO A 125 -8.96 2.18 -15.77
N ARG A 126 -9.65 1.54 -16.73
CA ARG A 126 -10.21 2.16 -17.94
C ARG A 126 -11.07 3.42 -17.72
N PHE A 127 -11.61 3.63 -16.52
CA PHE A 127 -12.41 4.81 -16.17
C PHE A 127 -11.72 5.71 -15.14
N ALA A 128 -11.10 5.09 -14.14
CA ALA A 128 -10.51 5.81 -13.02
C ALA A 128 -9.21 6.53 -13.39
N LEU A 129 -8.40 6.01 -14.32
CA LEU A 129 -7.12 6.63 -14.72
C LEU A 129 -7.33 8.07 -15.24
N TRP A 130 -8.46 8.32 -15.91
CA TRP A 130 -8.77 9.64 -16.46
C TRP A 130 -8.94 10.71 -15.38
N SER A 131 -9.16 10.33 -14.12
CA SER A 131 -9.19 11.30 -13.02
C SER A 131 -7.80 11.80 -12.64
N LEU A 132 -6.72 11.18 -13.15
CA LEU A 132 -5.33 11.60 -12.97
C LEU A 132 -4.81 12.49 -14.10
N GLU A 133 -5.49 12.49 -15.25
CA GLU A 133 -5.07 13.26 -16.43
C GLU A 133 -5.83 14.58 -16.57
N VAL A 134 -5.14 15.66 -16.97
CA VAL A 134 -5.78 16.98 -17.21
C VAL A 134 -6.43 16.99 -18.59
N LEU A 135 -7.45 16.14 -18.75
CA LEU A 135 -8.18 15.95 -19.98
C LEU A 135 -9.69 16.14 -19.75
N SER A 136 -10.44 16.39 -20.82
CA SER A 136 -11.89 16.60 -20.73
C SER A 136 -12.66 15.36 -20.28
N GLU A 137 -12.10 14.17 -20.47
CA GLU A 137 -12.62 12.89 -20.00
C GLU A 137 -12.88 12.90 -18.49
N SER A 138 -11.97 13.48 -17.70
CA SER A 138 -12.02 13.48 -16.23
C SER A 138 -13.33 14.13 -15.72
N LEU A 139 -13.61 15.34 -16.21
CA LEU A 139 -14.80 16.11 -15.86
C LEU A 139 -16.03 15.61 -16.61
N GLY A 140 -15.87 15.10 -17.84
CA GLY A 140 -16.95 14.51 -18.64
C GLY A 140 -17.58 13.31 -17.94
N LEU A 141 -16.76 12.36 -17.48
CA LEU A 141 -17.21 11.21 -16.69
C LEU A 141 -17.90 11.67 -15.40
N THR A 142 -17.24 12.55 -14.64
CA THR A 142 -17.73 13.08 -13.36
C THR A 142 -19.10 13.74 -13.47
N LEU A 143 -19.26 14.69 -14.40
CA LEU A 143 -20.49 15.46 -14.56
C LEU A 143 -21.61 14.62 -15.17
N SER A 144 -21.30 13.61 -15.99
CA SER A 144 -22.30 12.68 -16.51
C SER A 144 -22.97 11.85 -15.41
N LEU A 145 -22.19 11.35 -14.44
CA LEU A 145 -22.71 10.61 -13.28
C LEU A 145 -23.57 11.51 -12.38
N LEU A 146 -23.14 12.76 -12.18
CA LEU A 146 -23.92 13.74 -11.42
C LEU A 146 -25.22 14.14 -12.14
N ALA A 147 -25.19 14.31 -13.46
CA ALA A 147 -26.38 14.59 -14.26
C ALA A 147 -27.39 13.44 -14.15
N LEU A 148 -26.93 12.20 -14.30
CA LEU A 148 -27.77 11.01 -14.12
C LEU A 148 -28.38 10.94 -12.72
N ALA A 149 -27.57 11.15 -11.67
CA ALA A 149 -28.06 11.19 -10.29
C ALA A 149 -29.12 12.29 -10.08
N ALA A 150 -28.89 13.49 -10.62
CA ALA A 150 -29.82 14.62 -10.50
C ALA A 150 -31.17 14.33 -11.18
N TRP A 151 -31.16 13.77 -12.39
CA TRP A 151 -32.37 13.37 -13.11
C TRP A 151 -33.12 12.23 -12.43
N LEU A 152 -32.42 11.22 -11.88
CA LEU A 152 -33.04 10.13 -11.10
C LEU A 152 -33.70 10.65 -9.82
N VAL A 153 -33.04 11.53 -9.07
CA VAL A 153 -33.61 12.14 -7.86
C VAL A 153 -34.84 13.00 -8.19
N GLN A 154 -34.77 13.75 -9.29
CA GLN A 154 -35.88 14.57 -9.79
C GLN A 154 -37.06 13.71 -10.26
N ALA A 155 -36.82 12.58 -10.92
CA ALA A 155 -37.89 11.66 -11.33
C ALA A 155 -38.55 10.96 -10.14
N HIS A 156 -37.76 10.53 -9.14
CA HIS A 156 -38.28 9.88 -7.95
C HIS A 156 -39.06 10.83 -7.03
N SER A 157 -38.56 12.07 -6.86
CA SER A 157 -39.15 13.04 -5.95
C SER A 157 -39.09 14.45 -6.55
N PRO A 158 -40.04 14.80 -7.43
CA PRO A 158 -39.99 16.05 -8.20
C PRO A 158 -39.97 17.29 -7.33
N SER A 159 -39.06 18.22 -7.60
CA SER A 159 -39.12 19.58 -7.05
C SER A 159 -38.49 20.59 -8.02
N ARG A 160 -38.88 21.87 -7.91
CA ARG A 160 -38.34 22.94 -8.78
C ARG A 160 -36.83 23.07 -8.63
N ARG A 161 -36.32 23.02 -7.39
CA ARG A 161 -34.88 23.11 -7.09
C ARG A 161 -34.09 21.94 -7.70
N ARG A 162 -34.62 20.72 -7.63
CA ARG A 162 -33.98 19.53 -8.20
C ARG A 162 -33.99 19.54 -9.72
N LEU A 163 -35.07 20.04 -10.32
CA LEU A 163 -35.14 20.23 -11.77
C LEU A 163 -34.12 21.25 -12.27
N VAL A 164 -34.01 22.41 -11.60
CA VAL A 164 -33.00 23.42 -11.92
C VAL A 164 -31.59 22.86 -11.76
N LEU A 165 -31.32 22.10 -10.69
CA LEU A 165 -30.03 21.44 -10.50
C LEU A 165 -29.72 20.43 -11.62
N ALA A 166 -30.71 19.64 -12.04
CA ALA A 166 -30.54 18.70 -13.15
C ALA A 166 -30.17 19.41 -14.46
N PHE A 167 -30.83 20.52 -14.77
CA PHE A 167 -30.47 21.36 -15.93
C PHE A 167 -29.08 21.99 -15.78
N ALA A 168 -28.76 22.54 -14.62
CA ALA A 168 -27.46 23.18 -14.37
C ALA A 168 -26.29 22.19 -14.53
N VAL A 169 -26.41 20.98 -13.98
CA VAL A 169 -25.37 19.95 -14.12
C VAL A 169 -25.30 19.42 -15.55
N THR A 170 -26.43 19.26 -16.24
CA THR A 170 -26.45 18.84 -17.65
C THR A 170 -25.81 19.91 -18.56
N LEU A 171 -26.03 21.19 -18.27
CA LEU A 171 -25.38 22.29 -18.99
C LEU A 171 -23.88 22.35 -18.67
N ALA A 172 -23.47 22.20 -17.41
CA ALA A 172 -22.06 22.12 -17.06
C ALA A 172 -21.36 20.96 -17.76
N TRP A 173 -22.03 19.81 -17.87
CA TRP A 173 -21.54 18.65 -18.60
C TRP A 173 -21.37 18.96 -20.09
N LEU A 174 -22.34 19.62 -20.73
CA LEU A 174 -22.23 20.09 -22.12
C LEU A 174 -20.99 20.97 -22.36
N MET A 175 -20.65 21.82 -21.40
CA MET A 175 -19.53 22.77 -21.54
C MET A 175 -18.15 22.11 -21.50
N VAL A 176 -18.04 20.84 -21.07
CA VAL A 176 -16.75 20.14 -20.97
C VAL A 176 -16.32 19.50 -22.29
N ARG A 177 -17.28 19.07 -23.14
CA ARG A 177 -16.98 18.47 -24.45
C ARG A 177 -18.07 18.77 -25.45
N ASP A 178 -17.66 19.06 -26.68
CA ASP A 178 -18.61 19.30 -27.77
C ASP A 178 -19.40 18.04 -28.16
N ALA A 179 -18.78 16.86 -28.02
CA ALA A 179 -19.44 15.56 -28.27
C ALA A 179 -20.73 15.35 -27.45
N HIS A 180 -20.89 16.05 -26.32
CA HIS A 180 -22.10 15.95 -25.51
C HIS A 180 -23.29 16.73 -26.08
N ALA A 181 -23.10 17.56 -27.12
CA ALA A 181 -24.16 18.39 -27.72
C ALA A 181 -25.35 17.56 -28.22
N VAL A 182 -25.09 16.45 -28.90
CA VAL A 182 -26.14 15.57 -29.42
C VAL A 182 -26.94 14.95 -28.27
N THR A 183 -26.26 14.42 -27.27
CA THR A 183 -26.87 13.83 -26.06
C THR A 183 -27.74 14.82 -25.31
N VAL A 184 -27.24 16.04 -25.13
CA VAL A 184 -27.98 17.12 -24.46
C VAL A 184 -29.17 17.59 -25.31
N GLY A 185 -29.05 17.55 -26.63
CA GLY A 185 -30.17 17.75 -27.56
C GLY A 185 -31.30 16.72 -27.37
N VAL A 186 -30.97 15.43 -27.22
CA VAL A 186 -31.95 14.37 -26.91
C VAL A 186 -32.64 14.63 -25.57
N VAL A 187 -31.90 15.06 -24.54
CA VAL A 187 -32.46 15.44 -23.23
C VAL A 187 -33.39 16.65 -23.35
N ALA A 188 -33.03 17.66 -24.15
CA ALA A 188 -33.86 18.83 -24.39
C ALA A 188 -35.18 18.45 -25.08
N LEU A 189 -35.14 17.60 -26.10
CA LEU A 189 -36.31 17.08 -26.78
C LEU A 189 -37.21 16.27 -25.83
N ALA A 190 -36.62 15.39 -25.03
CA ALA A 190 -37.35 14.63 -24.01
C ALA A 190 -38.04 15.55 -22.98
N CYS A 191 -37.39 16.66 -22.58
CA CYS A 191 -37.98 17.66 -21.70
C CYS A 191 -39.17 18.39 -22.35
N LEU A 192 -39.09 18.72 -23.64
CA LEU A 192 -40.22 19.31 -24.39
C LEU A 192 -41.41 18.36 -24.45
N VAL A 193 -41.16 17.08 -24.75
CA VAL A 193 -42.20 16.03 -24.75
C VAL A 193 -42.80 15.87 -23.35
N ALA A 194 -41.97 15.76 -22.31
CA ALA A 194 -42.42 15.65 -20.92
C ALA A 194 -43.20 16.90 -20.45
N SER A 195 -42.94 18.08 -21.03
CA SER A 195 -43.71 19.29 -20.71
C SER A 195 -45.18 19.18 -21.11
N ARG A 196 -45.51 18.36 -22.12
CA ARG A 196 -46.89 18.13 -22.57
C ARG A 196 -47.67 17.22 -21.62
N SER A 197 -46.99 16.32 -20.91
CA SER A 197 -47.62 15.33 -20.03
C SER A 197 -47.75 15.78 -18.56
N THR A 198 -47.13 16.89 -18.16
CA THR A 198 -47.23 17.41 -16.79
C THR A 198 -48.43 18.37 -16.64
N SER A 199 -49.24 18.20 -15.59
CA SER A 199 -50.35 19.09 -15.24
C SER A 199 -49.92 20.33 -14.44
N ASP A 200 -48.79 20.28 -13.72
CA ASP A 200 -48.23 21.43 -12.99
C ASP A 200 -47.68 22.48 -13.96
N SER A 201 -48.30 23.66 -13.99
CA SER A 201 -47.96 24.78 -14.87
C SER A 201 -46.56 25.36 -14.62
N ALA A 202 -46.12 25.40 -13.36
CA ALA A 202 -44.79 25.90 -13.01
C ALA A 202 -43.72 24.90 -13.44
N ARG A 203 -43.95 23.60 -13.24
CA ARG A 203 -43.06 22.54 -13.73
C ARG A 203 -43.03 22.49 -15.25
N ARG A 204 -44.18 22.64 -15.90
CA ARG A 204 -44.30 22.75 -17.36
C ARG A 204 -43.44 23.89 -17.89
N ARG A 205 -43.56 25.08 -17.28
CA ARG A 205 -42.75 26.25 -17.62
C ARG A 205 -41.26 25.97 -17.44
N LEU A 206 -40.86 25.39 -16.31
CA LEU A 206 -39.45 25.07 -16.05
C LEU A 206 -38.87 24.03 -17.02
N LEU A 207 -39.64 23.01 -17.43
CA LEU A 207 -39.21 22.04 -18.44
C LEU A 207 -38.99 22.71 -19.80
N ARG A 208 -39.89 23.60 -20.21
CA ARG A 208 -39.76 24.36 -21.47
C ARG A 208 -38.59 25.32 -21.42
N VAL A 209 -38.47 26.12 -20.36
CA VAL A 209 -37.35 27.07 -20.18
C VAL A 209 -36.02 26.32 -20.12
N GLY A 210 -35.95 25.24 -19.33
CA GLY A 210 -34.75 24.42 -19.25
C GLY A 210 -34.39 23.78 -20.60
N ALA A 211 -35.37 23.27 -21.35
CA ALA A 211 -35.12 22.77 -22.71
C ALA A 211 -34.60 23.85 -23.65
N VAL A 212 -35.16 25.07 -23.61
CA VAL A 212 -34.66 26.22 -24.38
C VAL A 212 -33.23 26.55 -23.97
N VAL A 213 -32.89 26.55 -22.67
CA VAL A 213 -31.53 26.79 -22.19
C VAL A 213 -30.56 25.71 -22.71
N LEU A 214 -30.95 24.44 -22.70
CA LEU A 214 -30.11 23.37 -23.27
C LEU A 214 -29.93 23.53 -24.78
N VAL A 215 -30.99 23.89 -25.53
CA VAL A 215 -30.90 24.17 -26.97
C VAL A 215 -29.99 25.36 -27.26
N LEU A 216 -30.08 26.43 -26.46
CA LEU A 216 -29.16 27.57 -26.57
C LEU A 216 -27.71 27.15 -26.26
N GLY A 217 -27.51 26.26 -25.28
CA GLY A 217 -26.20 25.68 -25.01
C GLY A 217 -25.66 24.86 -26.19
N VAL A 218 -26.49 24.04 -26.83
CA VAL A 218 -26.12 23.27 -28.03
C VAL A 218 -25.82 24.20 -29.20
N ALA A 219 -26.63 25.23 -29.40
CA ALA A 219 -26.38 26.26 -30.42
C ALA A 219 -25.08 27.01 -30.17
N TYR A 220 -24.78 27.34 -28.91
CA TYR A 220 -23.50 27.93 -28.51
C TYR A 220 -22.34 27.00 -28.85
N VAL A 221 -22.41 25.71 -28.52
CA VAL A 221 -21.36 24.74 -28.87
C VAL A 221 -21.14 24.70 -30.38
N ALA A 222 -22.21 24.62 -31.17
CA ALA A 222 -22.12 24.62 -32.64
C ALA A 222 -21.48 25.91 -33.19
N ILE A 223 -21.88 27.08 -32.68
CA ILE A 223 -21.28 28.36 -33.07
C ILE A 223 -19.81 28.40 -32.66
N ALA A 224 -19.48 27.99 -31.44
CA ALA A 224 -18.11 27.99 -30.95
C ALA A 224 -17.24 27.02 -31.75
N GLN A 225 -17.73 25.84 -32.10
CA GLN A 225 -17.02 24.90 -32.98
C GLN A 225 -16.72 25.50 -34.36
N ASN A 226 -17.66 26.25 -34.92
CA ASN A 226 -17.48 26.91 -36.20
C ASN A 226 -16.51 28.10 -36.13
N VAL A 227 -16.57 28.90 -35.06
CA VAL A 227 -15.69 30.07 -34.88
C VAL A 227 -14.24 29.65 -34.61
N SER A 228 -14.02 28.58 -33.85
CA SER A 228 -12.67 28.10 -33.54
C SER A 228 -12.19 26.91 -34.36
N GLU A 229 -12.93 26.57 -35.43
CA GLU A 229 -12.61 25.46 -36.34
C GLU A 229 -12.40 24.11 -35.61
N ARG A 230 -13.01 23.91 -34.43
CA ARG A 230 -12.82 22.68 -33.62
C ARG A 230 -13.32 21.42 -34.31
N ASN A 231 -14.21 21.54 -35.30
CA ASN A 231 -14.72 20.41 -36.08
C ASN A 231 -13.93 20.17 -37.37
N ARG A 232 -12.92 20.99 -37.67
CA ARG A 232 -12.07 20.83 -38.85
C ARG A 232 -11.30 19.52 -38.80
N TYR A 233 -10.58 19.25 -37.70
CA TYR A 233 -9.76 18.04 -37.58
C TYR A 233 -10.58 16.75 -37.60
N PRO A 234 -11.69 16.63 -36.82
CA PRO A 234 -12.52 15.42 -36.88
C PRO A 234 -13.10 15.13 -38.28
N LEU A 235 -13.49 16.17 -39.02
CA LEU A 235 -13.94 16.04 -40.41
C LEU A 235 -12.82 15.52 -41.31
N ILE A 236 -11.66 16.17 -41.29
CA ILE A 236 -10.51 15.78 -42.11
C ILE A 236 -10.09 14.34 -41.79
N ASN A 237 -10.03 13.97 -40.51
CA ASN A 237 -9.72 12.61 -40.06
C ASN A 237 -10.75 11.61 -40.59
N THR A 238 -12.04 11.93 -40.52
CA THR A 238 -13.10 11.07 -41.05
C THR A 238 -12.98 10.91 -42.56
N VAL A 239 -12.67 11.99 -43.29
CA VAL A 239 -12.43 11.92 -44.73
C VAL A 239 -11.23 11.04 -45.06
N GLY A 240 -10.08 11.30 -44.45
CA GLY A 240 -8.85 10.57 -44.72
C GLY A 240 -8.91 9.09 -44.36
N LEU A 241 -9.44 8.76 -43.18
CA LEU A 241 -9.40 7.40 -42.61
C LEU A 241 -10.61 6.53 -42.97
N ARG A 242 -11.75 7.12 -43.36
CA ARG A 242 -12.98 6.36 -43.62
C ARG A 242 -13.65 6.64 -44.95
N VAL A 243 -13.71 7.91 -45.39
CA VAL A 243 -14.36 8.25 -46.67
C VAL A 243 -13.49 7.87 -47.85
N LEU A 244 -12.25 8.37 -47.92
CA LEU A 244 -11.36 8.14 -49.06
C LEU A 244 -10.98 6.66 -49.30
N PRO A 245 -10.82 5.81 -48.26
CA PRO A 245 -10.55 4.39 -48.46
C PRO A 245 -11.74 3.59 -49.02
N ASP A 246 -12.97 4.10 -48.95
CA ASP A 246 -14.18 3.48 -49.48
C ASP A 246 -14.62 4.23 -50.75
N GLU A 247 -14.44 3.61 -51.91
CA GLU A 247 -14.70 4.27 -53.20
C GLU A 247 -16.17 4.70 -53.35
N ASP A 248 -17.13 3.90 -52.85
CA ASP A 248 -18.55 4.21 -52.95
C ASP A 248 -18.90 5.40 -52.07
N LEU A 249 -18.41 5.41 -50.82
CA LEU A 249 -18.63 6.53 -49.91
C LEU A 249 -17.91 7.81 -50.38
N ALA A 250 -16.70 7.69 -50.93
CA ALA A 250 -15.98 8.82 -51.52
C ALA A 250 -16.77 9.44 -52.68
N ASN A 251 -17.32 8.61 -53.57
CA ASN A 251 -18.15 9.08 -54.68
C ASN A 251 -19.39 9.82 -54.18
N ASP A 252 -20.09 9.28 -53.17
CA ASP A 252 -21.25 9.93 -52.56
C ASP A 252 -20.92 11.30 -51.97
N TRP A 253 -19.74 11.43 -51.33
CA TRP A 253 -19.28 12.71 -50.77
C TRP A 253 -18.86 13.70 -51.87
N VAL A 254 -18.27 13.22 -52.96
CA VAL A 254 -17.97 14.04 -54.15
C VAL A 254 -19.24 14.55 -54.81
N GLU A 255 -20.26 13.72 -54.97
CA GLU A 255 -21.58 14.12 -55.50
C GLU A 255 -22.25 15.21 -54.64
N ARG A 256 -21.94 15.24 -53.34
CA ARG A 256 -22.43 16.26 -52.39
C ARG A 256 -21.57 17.52 -52.32
N GLY A 257 -20.44 17.57 -53.03
CA GLY A 257 -19.63 18.77 -53.18
C GLY A 257 -18.20 18.68 -52.62
N MET A 258 -17.77 17.51 -52.14
CA MET A 258 -16.37 17.32 -51.72
C MET A 258 -15.41 17.43 -52.92
N PRO A 259 -14.44 18.37 -52.91
CA PRO A 259 -13.53 18.54 -54.03
C PRO A 259 -12.49 17.41 -54.06
N MET A 260 -12.51 16.61 -55.13
CA MET A 260 -11.58 15.49 -55.30
C MET A 260 -10.41 15.89 -56.20
N SER A 261 -9.18 15.74 -55.70
CA SER A 261 -7.92 15.93 -56.44
C SER A 261 -7.01 14.72 -56.26
N ASP A 262 -6.01 14.56 -57.13
CA ASP A 262 -5.01 13.49 -56.97
C ASP A 262 -4.27 13.61 -55.64
N ALA A 263 -3.97 14.85 -55.23
CA ALA A 263 -3.37 15.13 -53.93
C ALA A 263 -4.26 14.70 -52.75
N LEU A 264 -5.59 14.80 -52.87
CA LEU A 264 -6.51 14.31 -51.84
C LEU A 264 -6.58 12.78 -51.82
N ARG A 265 -6.64 12.13 -53.00
CA ARG A 265 -6.62 10.65 -53.10
C ARG A 265 -5.34 10.05 -52.53
N GLU A 266 -4.19 10.72 -52.71
CA GLU A 266 -2.92 10.33 -52.09
C GLU A 266 -2.98 10.26 -50.56
N ARG A 267 -4.00 10.86 -49.92
CA ARG A 267 -4.18 10.86 -48.46
C ARG A 267 -5.15 9.80 -47.94
N ALA A 268 -5.64 8.90 -48.79
CA ALA A 268 -6.48 7.79 -48.34
C ALA A 268 -5.73 6.95 -47.28
N GLY A 269 -6.33 6.77 -46.10
CA GLY A 269 -5.73 6.08 -44.96
C GLY A 269 -4.86 6.94 -44.05
N SER A 270 -4.77 8.25 -44.29
CA SER A 270 -3.99 9.19 -43.47
C SER A 270 -4.89 10.07 -42.59
N ASP A 271 -4.40 10.49 -41.43
CA ASP A 271 -5.06 11.47 -40.54
C ASP A 271 -4.52 12.90 -40.74
N SER A 272 -5.05 13.87 -39.98
CA SER A 272 -4.67 15.29 -40.09
C SER A 272 -3.19 15.58 -39.80
N TRP A 273 -2.49 14.70 -39.08
CA TRP A 273 -1.10 14.90 -38.62
C TRP A 273 -0.08 14.07 -39.40
N SER A 274 -0.55 13.13 -40.20
CA SER A 274 0.26 12.31 -41.10
C SER A 274 0.93 13.15 -42.19
N ASP A 275 2.03 12.64 -42.75
CA ASP A 275 2.79 13.25 -43.85
C ASP A 275 3.25 14.70 -43.59
N GLY A 276 3.53 15.07 -42.33
CA GLY A 276 3.96 16.42 -41.97
C GLY A 276 2.81 17.44 -42.00
N ASP A 277 1.64 17.04 -41.51
CA ASP A 277 0.40 17.84 -41.51
C ASP A 277 -0.09 18.19 -42.92
N ALA A 278 0.08 17.28 -43.90
CA ALA A 278 -0.18 17.57 -45.31
C ALA A 278 -1.63 18.04 -45.57
N PHE A 279 -2.62 17.44 -44.92
CA PHE A 279 -4.01 17.91 -44.98
C PHE A 279 -4.16 19.38 -44.58
N LEU A 280 -3.39 19.82 -43.60
CA LEU A 280 -3.47 21.17 -43.04
C LEU A 280 -2.62 22.18 -43.82
N ARG A 281 -1.53 21.74 -44.47
CA ARG A 281 -0.51 22.63 -45.03
C ARG A 281 -0.26 22.51 -46.53
N ASP A 282 -0.54 21.38 -47.17
CA ASP A 282 -0.24 21.17 -48.59
C ASP A 282 -1.08 22.16 -49.43
N PRO A 283 -0.45 23.08 -50.20
CA PRO A 283 -1.17 24.03 -51.04
C PRO A 283 -2.13 23.37 -52.05
N ARG A 284 -1.85 22.14 -52.48
CA ARG A 284 -2.69 21.35 -53.41
C ARG A 284 -4.05 20.95 -52.82
N LEU A 285 -4.19 21.02 -51.50
CA LEU A 285 -5.42 20.71 -50.76
C LEU A 285 -6.20 21.96 -50.32
N ALA A 286 -5.92 23.13 -50.89
CA ALA A 286 -6.58 24.38 -50.52
C ALA A 286 -8.10 24.35 -50.73
N ASP A 287 -8.57 23.82 -51.87
CA ASP A 287 -10.01 23.71 -52.16
C ASP A 287 -10.70 22.75 -51.19
N PHE A 288 -10.05 21.62 -50.87
CA PHE A 288 -10.52 20.68 -49.86
C PHE A 288 -10.62 21.33 -48.48
N ARG A 289 -9.58 22.08 -48.06
CA ARG A 289 -9.63 22.83 -46.80
C ARG A 289 -10.75 23.87 -46.78
N HIS A 290 -10.96 24.60 -47.88
CA HIS A 290 -12.04 25.57 -47.98
C HIS A 290 -13.42 24.90 -47.86
N TRP A 291 -13.61 23.77 -48.52
CA TRP A 291 -14.83 22.96 -48.37
C TRP A 291 -14.97 22.43 -46.94
N ALA A 292 -13.91 21.90 -46.34
CA ALA A 292 -13.90 21.35 -44.98
C ALA A 292 -14.18 22.42 -43.91
N ASP A 293 -13.80 23.68 -44.16
CA ASP A 293 -14.09 24.82 -43.29
C ASP A 293 -15.50 25.39 -43.52
N GLY A 294 -16.21 24.93 -44.54
CA GLY A 294 -17.54 25.39 -44.94
C GLY A 294 -18.56 24.26 -45.10
N GLU A 295 -18.89 23.91 -46.35
CA GLU A 295 -19.97 22.96 -46.68
C GLU A 295 -19.72 21.55 -46.14
N GLY A 296 -18.46 21.12 -46.04
CA GLY A 296 -18.10 19.80 -45.51
C GLY A 296 -18.52 19.57 -44.06
N GLN A 297 -18.58 20.63 -43.24
CA GLN A 297 -19.12 20.53 -41.88
C GLN A 297 -20.61 20.17 -41.87
N ARG A 298 -21.37 20.70 -42.83
CA ARG A 298 -22.79 20.38 -42.98
C ARG A 298 -22.96 18.97 -43.51
N ASP A 299 -22.16 18.57 -44.51
CA ASP A 299 -22.22 17.23 -45.10
C ASP A 299 -21.88 16.15 -44.08
N GLN A 300 -20.90 16.37 -43.21
CA GLN A 300 -20.56 15.48 -42.10
C GLN A 300 -21.72 15.26 -41.11
N VAL A 301 -22.58 16.26 -40.92
CA VAL A 301 -23.79 16.11 -40.09
C VAL A 301 -24.88 15.39 -40.87
N MET A 302 -25.03 15.65 -42.17
CA MET A 302 -26.01 14.97 -43.02
C MET A 302 -25.67 13.49 -43.23
N SER A 303 -24.38 13.14 -43.29
CA SER A 303 -23.89 11.76 -43.44
C SER A 303 -24.31 10.87 -42.27
N LEU A 304 -24.52 11.42 -41.07
CA LEU A 304 -25.06 10.68 -39.92
C LEU A 304 -26.45 10.07 -40.19
N VAL A 305 -27.19 10.60 -41.16
CA VAL A 305 -28.51 10.11 -41.56
C VAL A 305 -28.47 9.45 -42.93
N LEU A 306 -27.85 10.10 -43.91
CA LEU A 306 -27.80 9.61 -45.30
C LEU A 306 -26.96 8.33 -45.41
N ASP A 307 -25.81 8.30 -44.72
CA ASP A 307 -24.84 7.21 -44.82
C ASP A 307 -24.92 6.30 -43.57
N ALA A 308 -26.03 6.35 -42.82
CA ALA A 308 -26.19 5.62 -41.57
C ALA A 308 -25.98 4.09 -41.68
N PRO A 309 -26.43 3.40 -42.76
CA PRO A 309 -26.14 1.99 -42.94
C PRO A 309 -24.63 1.68 -43.00
N HIS A 310 -23.85 2.54 -43.66
CA HIS A 310 -22.39 2.42 -43.74
C HIS A 310 -21.78 2.59 -42.33
N TRP A 311 -22.07 3.72 -41.65
CA TRP A 311 -21.52 3.99 -40.32
C TRP A 311 -21.86 2.92 -39.28
N LEU A 312 -23.07 2.37 -39.31
CA LEU A 312 -23.47 1.28 -38.43
C LEU A 312 -22.75 -0.04 -38.77
N GLY A 313 -22.48 -0.28 -40.06
CA GLY A 313 -21.71 -1.42 -40.53
C GLY A 313 -20.26 -1.38 -40.01
N GLU A 314 -19.59 -0.25 -40.22
CA GLU A 314 -18.23 0.01 -39.74
C GLU A 314 -18.15 -0.05 -38.21
N MET A 315 -19.05 0.67 -37.52
CA MET A 315 -19.12 0.64 -36.06
C MET A 315 -19.26 -0.77 -35.54
N ARG A 316 -20.15 -1.59 -36.12
CA ARG A 316 -20.33 -3.00 -35.72
C ARG A 316 -19.07 -3.84 -35.93
N ARG A 317 -18.29 -3.55 -36.97
CA ARG A 317 -17.03 -4.25 -37.28
C ARG A 317 -15.96 -3.93 -36.24
N ASP A 318 -15.82 -2.65 -35.87
CA ASP A 318 -14.74 -2.17 -34.99
C ASP A 318 -15.07 -2.33 -33.50
N LEU A 319 -16.35 -2.43 -33.15
CA LEU A 319 -16.82 -2.47 -31.78
C LEU A 319 -16.14 -3.52 -30.89
N PRO A 320 -15.81 -4.75 -31.33
CA PRO A 320 -15.07 -5.71 -30.51
C PRO A 320 -13.72 -5.14 -30.02
N ALA A 321 -12.95 -4.49 -30.89
CA ALA A 321 -11.67 -3.88 -30.52
C ALA A 321 -11.89 -2.74 -29.53
N LEU A 322 -12.86 -1.86 -29.80
CA LEU A 322 -13.23 -0.74 -28.93
C LEU A 322 -13.70 -1.19 -27.54
N LEU A 323 -14.43 -2.31 -27.44
CA LEU A 323 -14.92 -2.86 -26.18
C LEU A 323 -13.83 -3.53 -25.34
N THR A 324 -12.79 -4.07 -25.99
CA THR A 324 -11.67 -4.75 -25.31
C THR A 324 -10.51 -3.82 -24.93
N TYR A 325 -10.50 -2.57 -25.42
CA TYR A 325 -9.40 -1.64 -25.20
C TYR A 325 -9.22 -1.30 -23.71
N ARG A 326 -7.97 -1.37 -23.22
CA ARG A 326 -7.63 -1.21 -21.79
C ARG A 326 -7.03 0.14 -21.43
N PHE A 327 -6.69 0.98 -22.40
CA PHE A 327 -6.10 2.31 -22.19
C PHE A 327 -4.78 2.32 -21.42
N GLY A 328 -3.96 1.26 -21.53
CA GLY A 328 -2.64 1.22 -20.86
C GLY A 328 -1.67 2.28 -21.40
N ASP A 329 -1.84 2.68 -22.66
CA ASP A 329 -1.17 3.82 -23.30
C ASP A 329 -1.53 5.19 -22.68
N TYR A 330 -2.67 5.28 -21.98
CA TYR A 330 -3.07 6.46 -21.23
C TYR A 330 -2.78 6.38 -19.73
N ASP A 331 -2.27 5.23 -19.24
CA ASP A 331 -2.08 5.00 -17.81
C ASP A 331 -0.68 5.41 -17.34
N ARG A 332 -0.35 6.69 -17.49
CA ARG A 332 0.99 7.20 -17.22
C ARG A 332 1.44 7.04 -15.77
N TYR A 333 0.47 6.96 -14.87
CA TYR A 333 0.72 6.88 -13.45
C TYR A 333 0.71 5.43 -12.94
N ASP A 334 0.51 4.42 -13.79
CA ASP A 334 0.34 3.01 -13.37
C ASP A 334 -0.84 2.86 -12.40
N ALA A 335 -1.94 3.56 -12.65
CA ALA A 335 -3.16 3.44 -11.86
C ALA A 335 -3.83 2.06 -12.07
N GLY A 336 -3.58 1.44 -13.22
CA GLY A 336 -4.00 0.10 -13.62
C GLY A 336 -3.54 -0.97 -12.65
N ASP A 337 -2.27 -0.95 -12.29
CA ASP A 337 -1.66 -1.92 -11.37
C ASP A 337 -2.20 -1.78 -9.93
N ARG A 338 -2.78 -0.61 -9.61
CA ARG A 338 -3.23 -0.24 -8.25
C ARG A 338 -4.73 -0.38 -8.05
N LEU A 339 -5.49 -0.51 -9.13
CA LEU A 339 -6.93 -0.59 -9.14
C LEU A 339 -7.37 -1.99 -9.59
N PRO A 340 -8.50 -2.50 -9.09
CA PRO A 340 -8.93 -3.84 -9.47
C PRO A 340 -9.22 -3.89 -10.97
N GLU A 341 -8.43 -4.66 -11.71
CA GLU A 341 -8.83 -5.11 -13.04
C GLU A 341 -10.16 -5.85 -12.92
N GLY A 342 -11.08 -5.62 -13.87
CA GLY A 342 -12.48 -6.03 -13.75
C GLY A 342 -12.66 -7.45 -13.20
N SER A 343 -13.47 -7.59 -12.14
CA SER A 343 -13.83 -8.92 -11.64
C SER A 343 -14.54 -9.71 -12.73
N SER A 344 -14.19 -10.98 -12.94
CA SER A 344 -14.81 -11.87 -13.94
C SER A 344 -16.35 -11.97 -13.83
N TRP A 345 -16.94 -11.50 -12.73
CA TRP A 345 -18.37 -11.55 -12.46
C TRP A 345 -19.13 -10.23 -12.74
N PHE A 346 -18.44 -9.10 -12.97
CA PHE A 346 -19.03 -7.76 -13.15
C PHE A 346 -18.22 -6.90 -14.14
N ASP A 347 -17.93 -7.47 -15.31
CA ASP A 347 -17.26 -6.72 -16.39
C ASP A 347 -18.26 -6.15 -17.41
N LEU A 348 -17.88 -5.06 -18.07
CA LEU A 348 -18.63 -4.52 -19.21
C LEU A 348 -18.59 -5.49 -20.40
N PRO A 349 -19.54 -5.36 -21.33
CA PRO A 349 -19.51 -6.13 -22.56
C PRO A 349 -18.17 -5.98 -23.30
N ARG A 350 -17.56 -7.12 -23.64
CA ARG A 350 -16.32 -7.21 -24.44
C ARG A 350 -16.58 -7.63 -25.90
N THR A 351 -17.84 -7.92 -26.22
CA THR A 351 -18.25 -8.42 -27.54
C THR A 351 -19.55 -7.77 -27.98
N ASN A 352 -19.83 -7.76 -29.29
CA ASN A 352 -21.08 -7.23 -29.84
C ASN A 352 -22.32 -7.91 -29.24
N ALA A 353 -22.28 -9.24 -29.08
CA ALA A 353 -23.37 -10.00 -28.50
C ALA A 353 -23.63 -9.63 -27.03
N SER A 354 -22.55 -9.48 -26.24
CA SER A 354 -22.68 -9.06 -24.84
C SER A 354 -23.21 -7.63 -24.74
N LEU A 355 -22.77 -6.70 -25.58
CA LEU A 355 -23.30 -5.33 -25.58
C LEU A 355 -24.78 -5.31 -25.95
N ALA A 356 -25.18 -6.04 -27.00
CA ALA A 356 -26.58 -6.15 -27.40
C ALA A 356 -27.45 -6.71 -26.27
N LEU A 357 -26.96 -7.73 -25.55
CA LEU A 357 -27.64 -8.29 -24.38
C LEU A 357 -27.77 -7.26 -23.25
N TRP A 358 -26.70 -6.52 -22.94
CA TRP A 358 -26.73 -5.45 -21.92
C TRP A 358 -27.75 -4.37 -22.27
N LEU A 359 -27.79 -3.92 -23.52
CA LEU A 359 -28.75 -2.92 -23.98
C LEU A 359 -30.18 -3.46 -23.95
N ALA A 360 -30.41 -4.70 -24.37
CA ALA A 360 -31.72 -5.34 -24.32
C ALA A 360 -32.23 -5.49 -22.87
N VAL A 361 -31.37 -5.95 -21.95
CA VAL A 361 -31.68 -6.05 -20.52
C VAL A 361 -31.96 -4.67 -19.92
N GLY A 362 -31.13 -3.67 -20.23
CA GLY A 362 -31.32 -2.30 -19.79
C GLY A 362 -32.67 -1.71 -20.25
N PHE A 363 -33.01 -1.90 -21.53
CA PHE A 363 -34.28 -1.44 -22.10
C PHE A 363 -35.47 -2.15 -21.47
N LEU A 364 -35.43 -3.48 -21.36
CA LEU A 364 -36.50 -4.27 -20.73
C LEU A 364 -36.68 -3.87 -19.27
N ALA A 365 -35.59 -3.71 -18.51
CA ALA A 365 -35.65 -3.25 -17.13
C ALA A 365 -36.23 -1.84 -17.02
N ALA A 366 -35.85 -0.91 -17.90
CA ALA A 366 -36.42 0.44 -17.94
C ALA A 366 -37.93 0.42 -18.23
N VAL A 367 -38.40 -0.45 -19.14
CA VAL A 367 -39.83 -0.67 -19.42
C VAL A 367 -40.56 -1.23 -18.19
N VAL A 368 -39.97 -2.23 -17.52
CA VAL A 368 -40.53 -2.79 -16.27
C VAL A 368 -40.65 -1.73 -15.19
N VAL A 369 -39.62 -0.90 -15.00
CA VAL A 369 -39.65 0.24 -14.07
C VAL A 369 -40.72 1.26 -14.51
N ALA A 370 -40.85 1.56 -15.79
CA ALA A 370 -41.85 2.50 -16.31
C ALA A 370 -43.29 2.08 -16.00
N ARG A 371 -43.58 0.76 -15.93
CA ARG A 371 -44.92 0.26 -15.58
C ARG A 371 -45.39 0.69 -14.20
N LYS A 372 -44.49 0.72 -13.21
CA LYS A 372 -44.80 1.13 -11.82
C LYS A 372 -44.41 2.57 -11.52
N ARG A 373 -43.32 3.06 -12.12
CA ARG A 373 -42.66 4.34 -11.84
C ARG A 373 -42.30 5.05 -13.14
N ARG A 374 -43.33 5.45 -13.90
CA ARG A 374 -43.25 6.06 -15.25
C ARG A 374 -42.11 7.07 -15.43
N ALA A 375 -41.96 8.03 -14.51
CA ALA A 375 -40.93 9.06 -14.61
C ALA A 375 -39.49 8.51 -14.50
N LEU A 376 -39.27 7.51 -13.64
CA LEU A 376 -37.95 6.87 -13.50
C LEU A 376 -37.62 6.02 -14.72
N GLY A 377 -38.58 5.23 -15.21
CA GLY A 377 -38.41 4.45 -16.43
C GLY A 377 -38.14 5.33 -17.65
N ALA A 378 -38.82 6.49 -17.76
CA ALA A 378 -38.56 7.47 -18.81
C ALA A 378 -37.16 8.07 -18.74
N VAL A 379 -36.67 8.45 -17.55
CA VAL A 379 -35.29 8.95 -17.39
C VAL A 379 -34.27 7.90 -17.80
N LEU A 380 -34.44 6.63 -17.41
CA LEU A 380 -33.54 5.55 -17.79
C LEU A 380 -33.56 5.29 -19.30
N GLY A 381 -34.74 5.27 -19.91
CA GLY A 381 -34.89 5.08 -21.35
C GLY A 381 -34.26 6.22 -22.15
N VAL A 382 -34.48 7.47 -21.74
CA VAL A 382 -33.85 8.64 -22.37
C VAL A 382 -32.33 8.62 -22.18
N ALA A 383 -31.84 8.31 -20.97
CA ALA A 383 -30.41 8.21 -20.71
C ALA A 383 -29.74 7.14 -21.58
N LEU A 384 -30.34 5.95 -21.67
CA LEU A 384 -29.81 4.85 -22.50
C LEU A 384 -29.84 5.22 -23.99
N THR A 385 -30.95 5.78 -24.47
CA THR A 385 -31.09 6.21 -25.88
C THR A 385 -30.06 7.29 -26.21
N ALA A 386 -29.91 8.30 -25.36
CA ALA A 386 -28.97 9.38 -25.60
C ALA A 386 -27.51 8.88 -25.58
N THR A 387 -27.17 7.93 -24.70
CA THR A 387 -25.85 7.29 -24.70
C THR A 387 -25.58 6.45 -25.97
N ILE A 388 -26.58 5.73 -26.50
CA ILE A 388 -26.45 5.00 -27.77
C ILE A 388 -26.26 5.97 -28.94
N VAL A 389 -27.02 7.07 -28.96
CA VAL A 389 -26.86 8.11 -29.98
C VAL A 389 -25.47 8.73 -29.90
N GLU A 390 -24.96 9.01 -28.70
CA GLU A 390 -23.58 9.49 -28.54
C GLU A 390 -22.54 8.48 -29.03
N ALA A 391 -22.74 7.18 -28.75
CA ALA A 391 -21.87 6.12 -29.26
C ALA A 391 -21.76 6.18 -30.78
N TYR A 392 -22.91 6.27 -31.45
CA TYR A 392 -23.00 6.36 -32.90
C TYR A 392 -22.35 7.64 -33.43
N THR A 393 -22.66 8.81 -32.85
CA THR A 393 -22.11 10.07 -33.34
C THR A 393 -20.63 10.23 -33.04
N SER A 394 -20.15 9.78 -31.88
CA SER A 394 -18.73 9.82 -31.55
C SER A 394 -17.91 8.85 -32.40
N TYR A 395 -18.51 7.72 -32.82
CA TYR A 395 -17.88 6.87 -33.82
C TYR A 395 -17.86 7.55 -35.18
N ALA A 396 -18.99 8.05 -35.69
CA ALA A 396 -19.09 8.54 -37.07
C ALA A 396 -18.46 9.92 -37.34
N LEU A 397 -18.31 10.77 -36.32
CA LEU A 397 -17.82 12.15 -36.48
C LEU A 397 -16.31 12.33 -36.27
N ASP A 398 -15.62 11.34 -35.72
CA ASP A 398 -14.17 11.34 -35.60
C ASP A 398 -13.62 9.93 -35.83
N ALA A 399 -12.53 9.83 -36.56
CA ALA A 399 -11.88 8.57 -36.89
C ALA A 399 -10.59 8.33 -36.10
N VAL A 400 -10.10 9.33 -35.37
CA VAL A 400 -8.89 9.23 -34.53
C VAL A 400 -9.29 9.00 -33.07
N GLU A 401 -8.51 8.17 -32.36
CA GLU A 401 -8.68 7.86 -30.93
C GLU A 401 -10.12 7.45 -30.55
N VAL A 402 -10.87 6.79 -31.43
CA VAL A 402 -12.29 6.45 -31.25
C VAL A 402 -12.55 5.73 -29.91
N GLN A 403 -11.61 4.88 -29.48
CA GLN A 403 -11.61 4.22 -28.18
C GLN A 403 -11.73 5.23 -27.02
N ARG A 404 -10.96 6.32 -27.05
CA ARG A 404 -10.98 7.38 -26.04
C ARG A 404 -12.33 8.10 -26.02
N HIS A 405 -12.93 8.37 -27.18
CA HIS A 405 -14.27 8.95 -27.26
C HIS A 405 -15.36 8.01 -26.72
N MET A 406 -15.16 6.69 -26.80
CA MET A 406 -16.09 5.68 -26.28
C MET A 406 -16.07 5.50 -24.76
N VAL A 407 -15.02 5.95 -24.06
CA VAL A 407 -14.88 5.69 -22.62
C VAL A 407 -16.08 6.17 -21.81
N GLY A 408 -16.55 7.39 -22.07
CA GLY A 408 -17.71 7.97 -21.37
C GLY A 408 -19.01 7.25 -21.69
N VAL A 409 -19.16 6.76 -22.92
CA VAL A 409 -20.33 5.98 -23.35
C VAL A 409 -20.38 4.66 -22.61
N LEU A 410 -19.27 3.92 -22.57
CA LEU A 410 -19.19 2.59 -21.96
C LEU A 410 -19.48 2.63 -20.44
N LEU A 411 -18.92 3.61 -19.72
CA LEU A 411 -19.23 3.81 -18.29
C LEU A 411 -20.73 4.02 -18.08
N ARG A 412 -21.34 4.90 -18.88
CA ARG A 412 -22.77 5.23 -18.74
C ARG A 412 -23.67 4.06 -19.07
N VAL A 413 -23.41 3.30 -20.13
CA VAL A 413 -24.18 2.09 -20.45
C VAL A 413 -24.14 1.14 -19.25
N GLY A 414 -22.94 0.86 -18.73
CA GLY A 414 -22.76 0.00 -17.56
C GLY A 414 -23.57 0.43 -16.36
N VAL A 415 -23.40 1.69 -15.97
CA VAL A 415 -24.07 2.29 -14.81
C VAL A 415 -25.59 2.34 -15.00
N ILE A 416 -26.10 2.76 -16.16
CA ILE A 416 -27.54 2.85 -16.44
C ILE A 416 -28.20 1.46 -16.36
N VAL A 417 -27.58 0.43 -16.94
CA VAL A 417 -28.10 -0.95 -16.92
C VAL A 417 -28.15 -1.49 -15.49
N VAL A 418 -27.07 -1.34 -14.70
CA VAL A 418 -27.05 -1.73 -13.28
C VAL A 418 -28.18 -1.07 -12.49
N ILE A 419 -28.39 0.23 -12.71
CA ILE A 419 -29.45 0.99 -12.04
C ILE A 419 -30.85 0.52 -12.47
N ALA A 420 -31.07 0.33 -13.77
CA ALA A 420 -32.35 -0.11 -14.31
C ALA A 420 -32.74 -1.50 -13.76
N VAL A 421 -31.81 -2.45 -13.79
CA VAL A 421 -32.00 -3.80 -13.24
C VAL A 421 -32.26 -3.76 -11.74
N ALA A 422 -31.48 -2.98 -10.98
CA ALA A 422 -31.67 -2.84 -9.53
C ALA A 422 -33.06 -2.27 -9.18
N LEU A 423 -33.54 -1.29 -9.94
CA LEU A 423 -34.87 -0.73 -9.76
C LEU A 423 -35.97 -1.75 -10.12
N ALA A 424 -35.82 -2.50 -11.21
CA ALA A 424 -36.77 -3.53 -11.62
C ALA A 424 -36.87 -4.68 -10.60
N LEU A 425 -35.72 -5.20 -10.14
CA LEU A 425 -35.65 -6.26 -9.13
C LEU A 425 -36.14 -5.76 -7.76
N GLY A 426 -35.80 -4.52 -7.39
CA GLY A 426 -36.28 -3.88 -6.17
C GLY A 426 -37.81 -3.78 -6.12
N ASP A 427 -38.45 -3.56 -7.26
CA ASP A 427 -39.91 -3.52 -7.41
C ASP A 427 -40.56 -4.92 -7.46
N ALA A 428 -39.81 -5.97 -7.77
CA ALA A 428 -40.26 -7.35 -7.79
C ALA A 428 -40.16 -8.03 -6.40
N PHE A 429 -39.17 -7.64 -5.58
CA PHE A 429 -38.89 -8.28 -4.29
C PHE A 429 -38.88 -7.30 -3.09
N PRO A 430 -40.01 -6.70 -2.70
CA PRO A 430 -40.08 -5.88 -1.49
C PRO A 430 -40.05 -6.76 -0.22
N ARG A 431 -39.04 -6.65 0.66
CA ARG A 431 -39.04 -7.38 1.96
C ARG A 431 -38.55 -6.60 3.18
N ALA A 432 -38.97 -7.16 4.33
CA ALA A 432 -39.25 -6.58 5.64
C ALA A 432 -38.10 -5.87 6.38
N ALA A 433 -38.48 -4.84 7.13
CA ALA A 433 -37.58 -3.93 7.83
C ALA A 433 -36.96 -4.58 9.09
N SER A 434 -35.65 -4.89 9.05
CA SER A 434 -34.88 -5.20 10.26
C SER A 434 -34.50 -3.92 11.02
N ARG A 435 -34.70 -3.95 12.34
CA ARG A 435 -34.33 -2.90 13.31
C ARG A 435 -32.99 -3.27 13.96
N ALA A 436 -31.92 -2.61 13.56
CA ALA A 436 -30.66 -2.57 14.31
C ALA A 436 -30.42 -1.13 14.79
N ALA A 437 -29.89 -0.96 16.01
CA ALA A 437 -29.68 0.34 16.64
C ALA A 437 -28.47 1.10 16.01
N PRO A 438 -28.52 2.43 15.82
CA PRO A 438 -27.54 3.13 14.98
C PRO A 438 -26.48 3.96 15.73
N ILE A 439 -25.32 4.06 15.09
CA ILE A 439 -24.14 4.88 15.44
C ILE A 439 -24.28 6.28 14.81
N THR A 440 -23.80 7.36 15.45
CA THR A 440 -23.98 8.75 14.98
C THR A 440 -23.05 9.14 13.81
N ARG A 441 -23.44 10.13 12.99
CA ARG A 441 -22.69 10.66 11.81
C ARG A 441 -21.21 10.97 12.07
N THR A 442 -20.91 11.62 13.18
CA THR A 442 -19.55 11.93 13.59
C THR A 442 -18.77 10.67 13.94
N THR A 443 -19.41 9.70 14.58
CA THR A 443 -18.76 8.44 14.94
C THR A 443 -18.41 7.61 13.71
N ALA A 444 -19.25 7.58 12.68
CA ALA A 444 -18.97 6.76 11.50
C ALA A 444 -17.85 7.36 10.62
N ALA A 445 -17.79 8.69 10.47
CA ALA A 445 -16.65 9.35 9.80
C ALA A 445 -15.34 9.17 10.59
N LEU A 446 -15.40 9.25 11.92
CA LEU A 446 -14.26 8.98 12.78
C LEU A 446 -13.82 7.51 12.72
N VAL A 447 -14.76 6.56 12.58
CA VAL A 447 -14.43 5.14 12.39
C VAL A 447 -13.79 4.92 11.03
N GLY A 448 -14.35 5.46 9.94
CA GLY A 448 -13.75 5.35 8.61
C GLY A 448 -12.34 5.94 8.54
N ALA A 449 -12.18 7.18 9.01
CA ALA A 449 -10.87 7.82 9.10
C ALA A 449 -9.91 7.04 10.00
N GLY A 450 -10.40 6.52 11.14
CA GLY A 450 -9.61 5.69 12.06
C GLY A 450 -9.16 4.38 11.44
N THR A 451 -10.03 3.67 10.70
CA THR A 451 -9.69 2.44 10.00
C THR A 451 -8.67 2.69 8.90
N THR A 452 -8.82 3.76 8.12
CA THR A 452 -7.82 4.16 7.13
C THR A 452 -6.48 4.49 7.79
N LEU A 453 -6.49 5.24 8.90
CA LEU A 453 -5.26 5.56 9.64
C LEU A 453 -4.58 4.31 10.20
N VAL A 454 -5.36 3.34 10.71
CA VAL A 454 -4.84 2.07 11.21
C VAL A 454 -4.25 1.24 10.08
N PHE A 455 -4.89 1.21 8.90
CA PHE A 455 -4.35 0.50 7.73
C PHE A 455 -3.05 1.15 7.22
N MET A 456 -3.00 2.49 7.11
CA MET A 456 -1.77 3.22 6.78
C MET A 456 -0.67 2.99 7.82
N ALA A 457 -1.02 2.93 9.11
CA ALA A 457 -0.07 2.61 10.16
C ALA A 457 0.44 1.18 9.99
N TRP A 458 -0.44 0.23 9.67
CA TRP A 458 -0.08 -1.19 9.54
C TRP A 458 0.94 -1.41 8.42
N THR A 459 0.74 -0.79 7.26
CA THR A 459 1.69 -0.86 6.15
C THR A 459 2.98 -0.08 6.43
N ALA A 460 2.90 1.10 7.07
CA ALA A 460 4.10 1.87 7.44
C ALA A 460 4.99 1.16 8.47
N ILE A 461 4.34 0.57 9.47
CA ILE A 461 5.01 -0.05 10.63
C ILE A 461 5.68 -1.35 10.21
N GLU A 462 5.16 -2.07 9.23
CA GLU A 462 5.73 -3.33 8.79
C GLU A 462 7.23 -3.18 8.46
N PHE A 463 7.62 -2.18 7.67
CA PHE A 463 9.03 -1.89 7.38
C PHE A 463 9.79 -1.43 8.62
N ARG A 464 9.19 -0.54 9.42
CA ARG A 464 9.86 0.02 10.61
C ARG A 464 10.08 -0.99 11.73
N SER A 465 9.19 -1.97 11.82
CA SER A 465 9.21 -2.99 12.88
C SER A 465 10.39 -3.94 12.76
N GLN A 466 11.08 -3.94 11.60
CA GLN A 466 12.30 -4.69 11.31
C GLN A 466 13.54 -4.01 11.91
N ASP A 467 13.46 -3.58 13.16
CA ASP A 467 14.61 -3.00 13.87
C ASP A 467 15.50 -4.12 14.48
N TYR A 468 16.66 -3.77 15.04
CA TYR A 468 17.67 -4.71 15.53
C TYR A 468 17.12 -5.73 16.55
N ASP A 469 16.50 -5.27 17.64
CA ASP A 469 16.00 -6.16 18.70
C ASP A 469 14.84 -7.06 18.21
N PRO A 470 13.80 -6.55 17.49
CA PRO A 470 12.79 -7.39 16.86
C PRO A 470 13.34 -8.46 15.94
N GLN A 471 14.33 -8.12 15.09
CA GLN A 471 14.95 -9.09 14.21
C GLN A 471 15.71 -10.16 15.00
N PHE A 472 16.42 -9.78 16.07
CA PHE A 472 17.05 -10.73 16.97
C PHE A 472 16.03 -11.65 17.67
N ALA A 473 14.91 -11.11 18.14
CA ALA A 473 13.85 -11.93 18.72
C ALA A 473 13.30 -12.95 17.70
N ARG A 474 13.15 -12.54 16.44
CA ARG A 474 12.76 -13.43 15.34
C ARG A 474 13.77 -14.56 15.13
N THR A 475 15.08 -14.29 15.13
CA THR A 475 16.09 -15.35 14.92
C THR A 475 16.09 -16.40 16.04
N VAL A 476 15.87 -15.99 17.29
CA VAL A 476 15.69 -16.92 18.43
C VAL A 476 14.45 -17.79 18.23
N VAL A 477 13.32 -17.18 17.83
CA VAL A 477 12.05 -17.90 17.58
C VAL A 477 12.18 -18.89 16.43
N GLU A 478 12.79 -18.50 15.31
CA GLU A 478 12.98 -19.38 14.15
C GLU A 478 13.94 -20.53 14.48
N ARG A 479 15.00 -20.28 15.27
CA ARG A 479 15.88 -21.35 15.76
C ARG A 479 15.13 -22.32 16.68
N ALA A 480 14.34 -21.81 17.63
CA ALA A 480 13.52 -22.66 18.50
C ALA A 480 12.46 -23.46 17.73
N ALA A 481 11.91 -22.90 16.65
CA ALA A 481 10.99 -23.63 15.76
C ALA A 481 11.71 -24.76 15.00
N ARG A 482 12.97 -24.55 14.62
CA ARG A 482 13.78 -25.54 13.87
C ARG A 482 14.29 -26.68 14.76
N PHE A 483 14.89 -26.36 15.90
CA PHE A 483 15.58 -27.35 16.76
C PHE A 483 14.73 -27.81 17.95
N GLY A 484 13.58 -27.19 18.19
CA GLY A 484 12.77 -27.47 19.37
C GLY A 484 13.38 -26.84 20.62
N GLY A 485 13.01 -27.34 21.80
CA GLY A 485 13.51 -26.76 23.07
C GLY A 485 12.77 -25.50 23.51
N SER A 486 13.42 -24.69 24.32
CA SER A 486 12.96 -23.41 24.87
C SER A 486 13.72 -22.24 24.26
N TYR A 487 13.26 -21.00 24.48
CA TYR A 487 13.89 -19.83 23.88
C TYR A 487 15.34 -19.59 24.37
N TYR A 488 15.70 -20.03 25.58
CA TYR A 488 17.04 -19.85 26.13
C TYR A 488 18.01 -20.98 25.76
N GLU A 489 17.50 -22.15 25.38
CA GLU A 489 18.30 -23.18 24.69
C GLU A 489 18.64 -22.75 23.26
N ASN A 490 17.88 -21.82 22.70
CA ASN A 490 18.01 -21.38 21.31
C ASN A 490 18.50 -19.93 21.16
N GLY A 491 18.74 -19.20 22.25
CA GLY A 491 19.24 -17.83 22.16
C GLY A 491 19.68 -17.26 23.49
N ILE A 492 20.75 -16.47 23.48
CA ILE A 492 21.20 -15.72 24.66
C ILE A 492 20.51 -14.36 24.70
N HIS A 493 19.55 -14.17 25.62
CA HIS A 493 18.85 -12.90 25.77
C HIS A 493 18.52 -12.56 27.23
N ASN A 494 18.50 -11.27 27.56
CA ASN A 494 18.32 -10.75 28.93
C ASN A 494 16.88 -10.27 29.22
N LYS A 495 15.91 -10.83 28.51
CA LYS A 495 14.50 -10.43 28.55
C LYS A 495 13.67 -11.62 28.97
N GLY A 496 12.57 -11.43 29.67
CA GLY A 496 11.70 -12.55 30.05
C GLY A 496 11.07 -13.24 28.82
N PRO A 497 10.61 -14.50 28.97
CA PRO A 497 10.12 -15.30 27.85
C PRO A 497 8.87 -14.74 27.18
N PHE A 498 8.12 -13.85 27.86
CA PHE A 498 6.90 -13.27 27.31
C PHE A 498 7.15 -12.44 26.05
N GLU A 499 8.31 -11.79 25.90
CA GLU A 499 8.68 -11.13 24.64
C GLU A 499 8.72 -12.15 23.50
N MET A 500 9.48 -13.24 23.67
CA MET A 500 9.60 -14.29 22.66
C MET A 500 8.26 -14.97 22.35
N VAL A 501 7.37 -15.13 23.33
CA VAL A 501 6.01 -15.63 23.09
C VAL A 501 5.22 -14.75 22.12
N VAL A 502 5.39 -13.43 22.16
CA VAL A 502 4.71 -12.51 21.21
C VAL A 502 5.28 -12.68 19.79
N TYR A 503 6.60 -12.81 19.66
CA TYR A 503 7.27 -13.04 18.37
C TYR A 503 6.99 -14.44 17.79
N ASP A 504 6.89 -15.46 18.64
CA ASP A 504 6.48 -16.83 18.27
C ASP A 504 4.99 -16.87 17.88
N ALA A 505 4.13 -16.10 18.56
CA ALA A 505 2.74 -15.96 18.14
C ALA A 505 2.64 -15.36 16.72
N ALA A 506 3.47 -14.38 16.37
CA ALA A 506 3.55 -13.86 15.00
C ALA A 506 4.02 -14.93 14.00
N HIS A 507 5.06 -15.69 14.35
CA HIS A 507 5.59 -16.79 13.52
C HIS A 507 4.53 -17.86 13.22
N ARG A 508 3.67 -18.18 14.19
CA ARG A 508 2.64 -19.23 14.03
C ARG A 508 1.42 -18.81 13.22
N VAL A 509 1.13 -17.52 13.14
CA VAL A 509 -0.08 -17.01 12.45
C VAL A 509 0.22 -16.37 11.10
N ALA A 510 1.49 -16.20 10.77
CA ALA A 510 1.95 -15.57 9.54
C ALA A 510 2.93 -16.48 8.78
N SER A 511 3.10 -16.21 7.50
CA SER A 511 4.21 -16.74 6.70
C SER A 511 5.49 -15.94 6.93
N TYR A 512 6.60 -16.41 6.36
CA TYR A 512 7.86 -15.68 6.34
C TYR A 512 7.70 -14.23 5.86
N ASP A 513 6.91 -14.05 4.79
CA ASP A 513 6.66 -12.77 4.13
C ASP A 513 5.70 -11.85 4.88
N SER A 514 4.71 -12.44 5.56
CA SER A 514 3.69 -11.69 6.30
C SER A 514 4.04 -11.49 7.78
N TYR A 515 5.20 -12.01 8.23
CA TYR A 515 5.65 -11.96 9.61
C TYR A 515 5.66 -10.55 10.19
N TRP A 516 6.27 -9.61 9.48
CA TRP A 516 6.39 -8.23 9.94
C TRP A 516 5.05 -7.49 9.93
N PHE A 517 4.10 -7.88 9.08
CA PHE A 517 2.73 -7.39 9.16
C PHE A 517 2.02 -7.88 10.43
N ALA A 518 2.30 -9.11 10.89
CA ALA A 518 1.80 -9.59 12.18
C ALA A 518 2.42 -8.82 13.35
N ILE A 519 3.74 -8.55 13.31
CA ILE A 519 4.40 -7.68 14.30
C ILE A 519 3.81 -6.27 14.28
N ALA A 520 3.58 -5.69 13.11
CA ALA A 520 2.93 -4.39 12.97
C ALA A 520 1.53 -4.36 13.61
N ALA A 521 0.76 -5.45 13.50
CA ALA A 521 -0.54 -5.57 14.16
C ALA A 521 -0.40 -5.57 15.70
N PHE A 522 0.62 -6.23 16.27
CA PHE A 522 0.90 -6.17 17.71
C PHE A 522 1.31 -4.77 18.18
N VAL A 523 2.12 -4.06 17.39
CA VAL A 523 2.48 -2.65 17.67
C VAL A 523 1.24 -1.77 17.68
N ILE A 524 0.35 -1.93 16.69
CA ILE A 524 -0.93 -1.22 16.62
C ILE A 524 -1.81 -1.54 17.83
N ALA A 525 -1.87 -2.81 18.25
CA ALA A 525 -2.64 -3.21 19.42
C ALA A 525 -2.14 -2.50 20.69
N ILE A 526 -0.82 -2.42 20.89
CA ILE A 526 -0.22 -1.66 22.01
C ILE A 526 -0.54 -0.17 21.89
N ALA A 527 -0.40 0.43 20.71
CA ALA A 527 -0.72 1.83 20.47
C ALA A 527 -2.20 2.14 20.78
N LEU A 528 -3.11 1.25 20.41
CA LEU A 528 -4.55 1.35 20.72
C LEU A 528 -4.83 1.20 22.23
N VAL A 529 -4.11 0.32 22.92
CA VAL A 529 -4.20 0.18 24.39
C VAL A 529 -3.74 1.45 25.08
N VAL A 530 -2.61 2.03 24.68
CA VAL A 530 -2.11 3.29 25.24
C VAL A 530 -3.07 4.45 24.90
N ALA A 531 -3.63 4.47 23.68
CA ALA A 531 -4.66 5.43 23.31
C ALA A 531 -5.92 5.29 24.19
N ALA A 532 -6.34 4.06 24.52
CA ALA A 532 -7.45 3.80 25.43
C ALA A 532 -7.14 4.20 26.87
N ALA A 533 -5.90 4.02 27.34
CA ALA A 533 -5.43 4.49 28.62
C ALA A 533 -5.48 6.03 28.70
N SER A 534 -4.94 6.72 27.69
CA SER A 534 -5.02 8.18 27.55
C SER A 534 -6.46 8.69 27.55
N ALA A 535 -7.33 8.08 26.74
CA ALA A 535 -8.76 8.44 26.73
C ALA A 535 -9.43 8.22 28.08
N THR A 536 -9.06 7.16 28.80
CA THR A 536 -9.60 6.85 30.13
C THR A 536 -9.10 7.84 31.18
N VAL A 537 -7.81 8.19 31.18
CA VAL A 537 -7.25 9.25 32.04
C VAL A 537 -7.98 10.58 31.83
N SER A 538 -8.18 11.01 30.58
CA SER A 538 -8.92 12.25 30.32
C SER A 538 -10.37 12.20 30.82
N ARG A 539 -11.07 11.05 30.66
CA ARG A 539 -12.44 10.88 31.17
C ARG A 539 -12.52 10.92 32.69
N THR A 540 -11.53 10.35 33.40
CA THR A 540 -11.46 10.39 34.87
C THR A 540 -11.39 11.83 35.41
N LEU A 541 -10.90 12.79 34.61
CA LEU A 541 -10.92 14.22 34.94
C LEU A 541 -12.21 14.95 34.56
N GLY A 542 -13.24 14.24 34.10
CA GLY A 542 -14.53 14.81 33.71
C GLY A 542 -14.58 15.31 32.26
N ALA A 543 -13.59 14.97 31.43
CA ALA A 543 -13.58 15.39 30.03
C ALA A 543 -14.65 14.66 29.20
N GLY A 544 -15.29 15.40 28.29
CA GLY A 544 -16.24 14.82 27.34
C GLY A 544 -15.57 13.87 26.34
N ARG A 545 -16.38 13.04 25.67
CA ARG A 545 -15.92 12.01 24.71
C ARG A 545 -14.95 12.55 23.65
N ALA A 546 -15.17 13.75 23.14
CA ALA A 546 -14.31 14.35 22.11
C ALA A 546 -12.88 14.61 22.64
N ALA A 547 -12.74 15.17 23.83
CA ALA A 547 -11.42 15.41 24.43
C ALA A 547 -10.68 14.11 24.75
N ALA A 548 -11.40 13.11 25.27
CA ALA A 548 -10.86 11.78 25.50
C ALA A 548 -10.37 11.11 24.21
N VAL A 549 -11.16 11.18 23.13
CA VAL A 549 -10.73 10.70 21.80
C VAL A 549 -9.52 11.47 21.31
N SER A 550 -9.45 12.79 21.53
CA SER A 550 -8.31 13.61 21.13
C SER A 550 -7.01 13.16 21.81
N ALA A 551 -7.05 12.90 23.12
CA ALA A 551 -5.91 12.35 23.86
C ALA A 551 -5.49 10.97 23.34
N GLY A 552 -6.46 10.11 23.00
CA GLY A 552 -6.19 8.82 22.36
C GLY A 552 -5.56 8.95 20.97
N VAL A 553 -6.04 9.89 20.15
CA VAL A 553 -5.50 10.15 18.80
C VAL A 553 -4.04 10.61 18.86
N ILE A 554 -3.68 11.50 19.81
CA ILE A 554 -2.28 11.92 20.00
C ILE A 554 -1.40 10.72 20.33
N ALA A 555 -1.84 9.89 21.28
CA ALA A 555 -1.08 8.72 21.70
C ALA A 555 -0.92 7.70 20.55
N PHE A 556 -1.97 7.46 19.78
CA PHE A 556 -1.92 6.57 18.62
C PHE A 556 -0.94 7.10 17.57
N ILE A 557 -1.12 8.35 17.10
CA ILE A 557 -0.26 8.95 16.06
C ILE A 557 1.20 8.97 16.52
N HIS A 558 1.45 9.31 17.78
CA HIS A 558 2.80 9.34 18.31
C HIS A 558 3.49 7.97 18.26
N LEU A 559 2.79 6.92 18.70
CA LEU A 559 3.33 5.57 18.74
C LEU A 559 3.36 4.85 17.38
N THR A 560 2.67 5.37 16.36
CA THR A 560 2.65 4.77 15.01
C THR A 560 3.43 5.57 13.98
N PHE A 561 3.25 6.88 13.91
CA PHE A 561 3.76 7.73 12.83
C PHE A 561 4.87 8.70 13.24
N SER A 562 5.17 8.87 14.53
CA SER A 562 6.23 9.81 14.91
C SER A 562 7.62 9.33 14.49
N SER A 563 8.56 10.23 14.29
CA SER A 563 9.97 9.90 14.01
C SER A 563 10.73 9.31 15.21
N SER A 564 10.09 9.08 16.35
CA SER A 564 10.77 8.51 17.54
C SER A 564 11.10 7.03 17.31
N ASP A 565 12.33 6.60 17.57
CA ASP A 565 12.80 5.23 17.26
C ASP A 565 11.99 4.09 17.90
N TYR A 566 11.25 4.36 18.98
CA TYR A 566 10.36 3.38 19.60
C TYR A 566 8.93 3.36 19.02
N ALA A 567 8.58 4.33 18.17
CA ALA A 567 7.30 4.36 17.49
C ALA A 567 7.33 3.39 16.31
N GLY A 568 6.28 2.60 16.10
CA GLY A 568 6.24 1.61 15.03
C GLY A 568 7.18 0.41 15.22
N VAL A 569 7.65 0.14 16.44
CA VAL A 569 8.55 -0.98 16.76
C VAL A 569 8.05 -1.72 18.01
N LEU A 570 8.31 -3.03 18.08
CA LEU A 570 7.84 -3.90 19.17
C LEU A 570 8.95 -4.29 20.16
N TYR A 571 9.60 -3.31 20.79
CA TYR A 571 10.55 -3.62 21.85
C TYR A 571 9.85 -4.21 23.09
N SER A 572 10.56 -5.02 23.88
CA SER A 572 10.13 -5.42 25.24
C SER A 572 9.56 -4.26 26.06
N ARG A 573 10.11 -3.05 25.93
CA ARG A 573 9.65 -1.85 26.63
C ARG A 573 8.30 -1.34 26.13
N ASN A 574 8.01 -1.45 24.83
CA ASN A 574 6.69 -1.19 24.28
C ASN A 574 5.68 -2.21 24.83
N ILE A 575 6.09 -3.49 24.94
CA ILE A 575 5.26 -4.55 25.53
C ILE A 575 4.96 -4.23 27.01
N THR A 576 5.98 -3.97 27.84
CA THR A 576 5.78 -3.73 29.28
C THR A 576 4.99 -2.46 29.55
N THR A 577 5.26 -1.37 28.83
CA THR A 577 4.46 -0.14 28.96
C THR A 577 3.02 -0.32 28.48
N GLY A 578 2.78 -1.14 27.45
CA GLY A 578 1.44 -1.57 27.04
C GLY A 578 0.69 -2.38 28.10
N LEU A 579 1.38 -3.31 28.77
CA LEU A 579 0.82 -4.09 29.89
C LEU A 579 0.45 -3.17 31.07
N LEU A 580 1.34 -2.22 31.43
CA LEU A 580 1.09 -1.24 32.50
C LEU A 580 -0.04 -0.26 32.13
N ALA A 581 -0.13 0.18 30.87
CA ALA A 581 -1.24 0.99 30.38
C ALA A 581 -2.57 0.21 30.44
N SER A 582 -2.56 -1.08 30.11
CA SER A 582 -3.72 -1.98 30.29
C SER A 582 -4.16 -2.04 31.75
N ALA A 583 -3.19 -2.13 32.68
CA ALA A 583 -3.48 -2.12 34.11
C ALA A 583 -4.13 -0.79 34.55
N VAL A 584 -3.67 0.35 34.04
CA VAL A 584 -4.32 1.66 34.30
C VAL A 584 -5.76 1.69 33.77
N VAL A 585 -6.04 1.15 32.58
CA VAL A 585 -7.41 1.04 32.05
C VAL A 585 -8.30 0.20 32.96
N VAL A 586 -7.80 -0.96 33.42
CA VAL A 586 -8.53 -1.85 34.33
C VAL A 586 -8.83 -1.15 35.66
N VAL A 587 -7.85 -0.48 36.25
CA VAL A 587 -8.02 0.24 37.53
C VAL A 587 -9.07 1.35 37.39
N LEU A 588 -9.02 2.15 36.34
CA LEU A 588 -9.87 3.34 36.20
C LEU A 588 -11.28 3.06 35.67
N THR A 589 -11.51 1.90 35.03
CA THR A 589 -12.82 1.59 34.44
C THR A 589 -13.73 0.87 35.42
N GLU A 590 -14.84 1.50 35.83
CA GLU A 590 -15.76 0.98 36.86
C GLU A 590 -16.36 -0.39 36.56
N TRP A 591 -16.62 -0.71 35.28
CA TRP A 591 -17.26 -1.98 34.88
C TRP A 591 -16.57 -3.22 35.47
N PHE A 592 -15.23 -3.19 35.54
CA PHE A 592 -14.39 -4.25 36.11
C PHE A 592 -14.60 -4.48 37.62
N TRP A 593 -15.19 -3.52 38.32
CA TRP A 593 -15.29 -3.51 39.79
C TRP A 593 -16.73 -3.65 40.29
N THR A 594 -17.71 -3.69 39.39
CA THR A 594 -19.16 -3.70 39.70
C THR A 594 -19.68 -4.90 40.49
N SER A 595 -18.94 -6.00 40.58
CA SER A 595 -19.37 -7.20 41.33
C SER A 595 -18.19 -7.90 41.98
N VAL A 596 -18.44 -8.70 43.02
CA VAL A 596 -17.41 -9.49 43.72
C VAL A 596 -16.59 -10.34 42.75
N ARG A 597 -17.26 -11.05 41.84
CA ARG A 597 -16.58 -11.91 40.86
C ARG A 597 -15.70 -11.10 39.92
N ARG A 598 -16.22 -10.00 39.36
CA ARG A 598 -15.43 -9.13 38.46
C ARG A 598 -14.25 -8.50 39.19
N ALA A 599 -14.46 -7.96 40.40
CA ALA A 599 -13.39 -7.37 41.20
C ALA A 599 -12.27 -8.38 41.53
N ARG A 600 -12.61 -9.64 41.87
CA ARG A 600 -11.61 -10.71 42.06
C ARG A 600 -10.82 -10.97 40.78
N LEU A 601 -11.51 -11.14 39.65
CA LEU A 601 -10.87 -11.35 38.35
C LEU A 601 -10.01 -10.16 37.94
N SER A 602 -10.40 -8.93 38.27
CA SER A 602 -9.63 -7.72 37.99
C SER A 602 -8.37 -7.61 38.84
N TRP A 603 -8.42 -7.99 40.11
CA TRP A 603 -7.20 -8.10 40.92
C TRP A 603 -6.24 -9.16 40.38
N VAL A 604 -6.74 -10.31 39.94
CA VAL A 604 -5.94 -11.35 39.26
C VAL A 604 -5.35 -10.82 37.96
N ALA A 605 -6.17 -10.20 37.09
CA ALA A 605 -5.72 -9.63 35.83
C ALA A 605 -4.67 -8.54 36.02
N LEU A 606 -4.83 -7.66 37.01
CA LEU A 606 -3.82 -6.66 37.35
C LEU A 606 -2.50 -7.29 37.79
N ALA A 607 -2.58 -8.33 38.63
CA ALA A 607 -1.39 -9.04 39.09
C ALA A 607 -0.67 -9.76 37.95
N LEU A 608 -1.41 -10.35 37.00
CA LEU A 608 -0.85 -10.93 35.79
C LEU A 608 -0.17 -9.87 34.90
N LEU A 609 -0.85 -8.76 34.61
CA LEU A 609 -0.30 -7.69 33.77
C LEU A 609 0.99 -7.09 34.35
N VAL A 610 0.97 -6.78 35.66
CA VAL A 610 2.15 -6.25 36.36
C VAL A 610 3.25 -7.30 36.49
N GLY A 611 2.89 -8.53 36.85
CA GLY A 611 3.83 -9.64 36.98
C GLY A 611 4.54 -9.96 35.65
N LEU A 612 3.80 -10.00 34.54
CA LEU A 612 4.37 -10.19 33.20
C LEU A 612 5.25 -9.02 32.78
N ALA A 613 4.87 -7.78 33.11
CA ALA A 613 5.73 -6.62 32.83
C ALA A 613 7.08 -6.73 33.55
N VAL A 614 7.08 -7.08 34.84
CA VAL A 614 8.30 -7.27 35.64
C VAL A 614 9.10 -8.51 35.20
N GLN A 615 8.43 -9.60 34.85
CA GLN A 615 9.10 -10.80 34.34
C GLN A 615 9.80 -10.52 33.00
N THR A 616 9.17 -9.75 32.12
CA THR A 616 9.72 -9.37 30.81
C THR A 616 10.93 -8.44 30.97
N LEU A 617 10.79 -7.42 31.82
CA LEU A 617 11.85 -6.48 32.17
C LEU A 617 11.85 -6.23 33.68
N LEU A 618 12.88 -6.70 34.37
CA LEU A 618 13.02 -6.54 35.83
C LEU A 618 12.96 -5.07 36.26
N THR A 619 13.53 -4.16 35.48
CA THR A 619 13.54 -2.72 35.74
C THR A 619 12.14 -2.10 35.68
N SER A 620 11.19 -2.71 34.98
CA SER A 620 9.79 -2.27 34.99
C SER A 620 9.12 -2.42 36.37
N ALA A 621 9.78 -3.06 37.35
CA ALA A 621 9.36 -3.06 38.75
C ALA A 621 9.16 -1.64 39.32
N PHE A 622 9.98 -0.66 38.94
CA PHE A 622 9.82 0.71 39.42
C PHE A 622 8.49 1.33 38.94
N ALA A 623 8.16 1.17 37.67
CA ALA A 623 6.90 1.64 37.09
C ALA A 623 5.69 0.84 37.62
N ALA A 624 5.85 -0.49 37.78
CA ALA A 624 4.85 -1.36 38.36
C ALA A 624 4.41 -0.90 39.75
N VAL A 625 5.35 -0.52 40.63
CA VAL A 625 5.02 0.00 41.97
C VAL A 625 4.10 1.22 41.90
N ALA A 626 4.30 2.12 40.94
CA ALA A 626 3.44 3.29 40.75
C ALA A 626 1.99 2.89 40.39
N VAL A 627 1.83 1.94 39.47
CA VAL A 627 0.52 1.44 39.01
C VAL A 627 -0.19 0.60 40.07
N VAL A 628 0.55 -0.23 40.81
CA VAL A 628 0.01 -0.99 41.95
C VAL A 628 -0.47 -0.06 43.06
N SER A 629 0.30 0.98 43.36
CA SER A 629 -0.08 2.01 44.34
C SER A 629 -1.39 2.70 43.93
N LEU A 630 -1.59 2.98 42.63
CA LEU A 630 -2.86 3.50 42.12
C LEU A 630 -4.01 2.53 42.39
N ALA A 631 -3.84 1.25 42.05
CA ALA A 631 -4.86 0.22 42.26
C ALA A 631 -5.26 0.10 43.74
N LEU A 632 -4.28 0.11 44.64
CA LEU A 632 -4.51 0.03 46.09
C LEU A 632 -5.24 1.27 46.61
N VAL A 633 -4.84 2.48 46.20
CA VAL A 633 -5.50 3.71 46.67
C VAL A 633 -6.93 3.82 46.12
N VAL A 634 -7.14 3.46 44.85
CA VAL A 634 -8.44 3.64 44.18
C VAL A 634 -9.43 2.52 44.50
N ARG A 635 -8.98 1.27 44.66
CA ARG A 635 -9.90 0.10 44.71
C ARG A 635 -9.92 -0.66 46.01
N ARG A 636 -8.98 -0.41 46.95
CA ARG A 636 -8.93 -1.16 48.22
C ARG A 636 -10.23 -1.10 49.02
N HIS A 637 -10.87 0.07 49.07
CA HIS A 637 -12.09 0.29 49.85
C HIS A 637 -13.37 -0.11 49.10
N ASP A 638 -13.33 -0.13 47.77
CA ASP A 638 -14.47 -0.48 46.91
C ASP A 638 -14.56 -1.99 46.61
N THR A 639 -13.60 -2.78 47.09
CA THR A 639 -13.54 -4.21 46.80
C THR A 639 -14.39 -5.02 47.78
N PRO A 640 -15.43 -5.74 47.32
CA PRO A 640 -16.41 -6.39 48.20
C PRO A 640 -15.96 -7.76 48.74
N PHE A 641 -14.66 -8.08 48.74
CA PHE A 641 -14.13 -9.34 49.29
C PHE A 641 -12.92 -9.13 50.19
N ALA A 642 -12.74 -10.04 51.15
CA ALA A 642 -11.66 -9.97 52.12
C ALA A 642 -10.28 -10.17 51.47
N ARG A 643 -9.31 -9.31 51.83
CA ARG A 643 -7.87 -9.41 51.50
C ARG A 643 -7.51 -9.35 50.00
N PRO A 644 -7.93 -8.33 49.23
CA PRO A 644 -7.54 -8.17 47.82
C PRO A 644 -6.02 -8.06 47.61
N GLY A 645 -5.31 -7.44 48.55
CA GLY A 645 -3.85 -7.34 48.49
C GLY A 645 -3.13 -8.70 48.54
N VAL A 646 -3.69 -9.70 49.24
CA VAL A 646 -3.13 -11.05 49.28
C VAL A 646 -3.30 -11.74 47.93
N VAL A 647 -4.48 -11.64 47.31
CA VAL A 647 -4.73 -12.20 45.97
C VAL A 647 -3.81 -11.57 44.94
N PHE A 648 -3.65 -10.25 44.98
CA PHE A 648 -2.73 -9.55 44.09
C PHE A 648 -1.28 -10.00 44.30
N ALA A 649 -0.80 -10.01 45.55
CA ALA A 649 0.57 -10.38 45.87
C ALA A 649 0.88 -11.83 45.51
N SER A 650 0.02 -12.78 45.88
CA SER A 650 0.23 -14.20 45.58
C SER A 650 0.22 -14.45 44.07
N THR A 651 -0.71 -13.86 43.34
CA THR A 651 -0.79 -13.98 41.88
C THR A 651 0.40 -13.32 41.20
N GLY A 652 0.80 -12.13 41.64
CA GLY A 652 1.93 -11.39 41.07
C GLY A 652 3.25 -12.12 41.27
N ILE A 653 3.51 -12.63 42.49
CA ILE A 653 4.68 -13.47 42.78
C ILE A 653 4.65 -14.74 41.95
N ALA A 654 3.52 -15.44 41.89
CA ALA A 654 3.37 -16.63 41.05
C ALA A 654 3.62 -16.34 39.57
N THR A 655 3.19 -15.17 39.08
CA THR A 655 3.41 -14.73 37.70
C THR A 655 4.89 -14.47 37.45
N VAL A 656 5.58 -13.71 38.32
CA VAL A 656 7.02 -13.46 38.15
C VAL A 656 7.82 -14.76 38.23
N ALA A 657 7.49 -15.62 39.21
CA ALA A 657 8.13 -16.91 39.41
C ALA A 657 7.79 -17.97 38.36
N SER A 658 6.77 -17.74 37.51
CA SER A 658 6.32 -18.76 36.55
C SER A 658 7.42 -19.16 35.56
N ALA A 659 8.19 -18.20 35.06
CA ALA A 659 9.32 -18.47 34.16
C ALA A 659 10.40 -19.31 34.86
N PRO A 660 11.08 -18.85 35.93
CA PRO A 660 12.14 -19.65 36.56
C PRO A 660 11.66 -21.02 37.01
N VAL A 661 10.44 -21.15 37.54
CA VAL A 661 9.89 -22.45 37.93
C VAL A 661 9.67 -23.36 36.71
N TRP A 662 9.15 -22.83 35.60
CA TRP A 662 8.94 -23.62 34.39
C TRP A 662 10.27 -24.13 33.81
N TYR A 663 11.30 -23.29 33.74
CA TYR A 663 12.63 -23.69 33.25
C TYR A 663 13.32 -24.67 34.21
N ALA A 664 13.12 -24.53 35.52
CA ALA A 664 13.59 -25.50 36.52
C ALA A 664 12.93 -26.88 36.36
N LEU A 665 11.61 -26.91 36.17
CA LEU A 665 10.87 -28.17 35.96
C LEU A 665 11.23 -28.84 34.63
N ARG A 666 11.70 -28.07 33.64
CA ARG A 666 12.14 -28.57 32.32
C ARG A 666 13.58 -29.10 32.33
N GLY A 667 14.36 -28.77 33.36
CA GLY A 667 15.79 -29.13 33.43
C GLY A 667 16.71 -28.18 32.65
N THR A 668 16.22 -26.99 32.28
CA THR A 668 16.94 -26.01 31.45
C THR A 668 17.04 -24.67 32.20
N PHE A 669 17.22 -24.75 33.52
CA PHE A 669 17.26 -23.58 34.40
C PHE A 669 18.56 -22.79 34.22
N ASP A 670 19.67 -23.48 33.97
CA ASP A 670 20.98 -22.86 33.86
C ASP A 670 21.09 -22.00 32.61
N GLU A 671 20.54 -22.44 31.47
CA GLU A 671 20.41 -21.64 30.25
C GLU A 671 19.54 -20.40 30.49
N PHE A 672 18.37 -20.60 31.10
CA PHE A 672 17.46 -19.50 31.44
C PHE A 672 18.11 -18.47 32.34
N TRP A 673 18.72 -18.91 33.44
CA TRP A 673 19.33 -18.04 34.43
C TRP A 673 20.56 -17.33 33.85
N SER A 674 21.34 -18.02 33.02
CA SER A 674 22.51 -17.45 32.34
C SER A 674 22.13 -16.32 31.39
N GLY A 675 21.09 -16.49 30.58
CA GLY A 675 20.58 -15.41 29.72
C GLY A 675 19.87 -14.30 30.52
N TRP A 676 18.85 -14.67 31.30
CA TRP A 676 17.94 -13.72 31.93
C TRP A 676 18.58 -12.91 33.06
N TRP A 677 19.43 -13.53 33.90
CA TRP A 677 20.04 -12.88 35.06
C TRP A 677 21.54 -12.61 34.88
N THR A 678 22.34 -13.63 34.58
CA THR A 678 23.81 -13.51 34.53
C THR A 678 24.24 -12.53 33.44
N TYR A 679 23.75 -12.70 32.21
CA TYR A 679 24.07 -11.79 31.12
C TYR A 679 23.49 -10.38 31.33
N ALA A 680 22.31 -10.26 31.94
CA ALA A 680 21.76 -8.95 32.35
C ALA A 680 22.69 -8.22 33.34
N SER A 681 23.29 -8.96 34.28
CA SER A 681 24.29 -8.44 35.21
C SER A 681 25.54 -7.96 34.47
N TYR A 682 26.08 -8.75 33.54
CA TYR A 682 27.23 -8.37 32.71
C TYR A 682 26.97 -7.10 31.90
N MET A 683 25.77 -6.96 31.34
CA MET A 683 25.36 -5.77 30.59
C MET A 683 25.33 -4.50 31.44
N ASN A 684 25.24 -4.60 32.76
CA ASN A 684 25.29 -3.48 33.69
C ASN A 684 26.70 -3.25 34.24
N SER A 685 27.39 -4.31 34.68
CA SER A 685 28.74 -4.22 35.24
C SER A 685 29.81 -3.90 34.18
N GLY A 686 29.61 -4.33 32.93
CA GLY A 686 30.53 -4.12 31.80
C GLY A 686 30.78 -2.68 31.40
N LEU A 687 29.95 -1.75 31.88
CA LEU A 687 30.13 -0.30 31.72
C LEU A 687 31.11 0.29 32.74
N GLY A 688 31.41 -0.44 33.83
CA GLY A 688 32.40 -0.05 34.83
C GLY A 688 32.06 1.21 35.63
N ARG A 689 30.81 1.69 35.61
CA ARG A 689 30.39 2.91 36.31
C ARG A 689 29.87 2.61 37.71
N ALA A 690 30.40 3.33 38.72
CA ALA A 690 29.85 3.30 40.07
C ALA A 690 28.46 3.96 40.10
N LEU A 691 27.63 3.63 41.09
CA LEU A 691 26.26 4.17 41.20
C LEU A 691 26.22 5.70 41.15
N ARG A 692 27.18 6.38 41.79
CA ARG A 692 27.30 7.85 41.73
C ARG A 692 27.44 8.36 40.28
N ASP A 693 28.28 7.72 39.48
CA ASP A 693 28.54 8.12 38.11
C ASP A 693 27.35 7.80 37.19
N GLN A 694 26.62 6.72 37.49
CA GLN A 694 25.38 6.40 36.79
C GLN A 694 24.33 7.51 36.98
N PHE A 695 24.12 7.97 38.21
CA PHE A 695 23.23 9.10 38.50
C PHE A 695 23.75 10.42 37.90
N GLY A 696 25.06 10.64 37.91
CA GLY A 696 25.68 11.82 37.28
C GLY A 696 25.42 11.87 35.77
N LEU A 697 25.71 10.77 35.07
CA LEU A 697 25.41 10.62 33.64
C LEU A 697 23.91 10.75 33.38
N GLY A 698 23.09 10.08 34.20
CA GLY A 698 21.64 10.15 34.13
C GLY A 698 21.08 11.56 34.22
N TRP A 699 21.62 12.38 35.12
CA TRP A 699 21.26 13.78 35.25
C TRP A 699 21.66 14.60 34.02
N GLN A 700 22.85 14.37 33.47
CA GLN A 700 23.30 15.03 32.24
C GLN A 700 22.41 14.65 31.05
N THR A 701 22.10 13.36 30.88
CA THR A 701 21.20 12.89 29.83
C THR A 701 19.78 13.40 30.03
N PHE A 702 19.29 13.47 31.27
CA PHE A 702 18.02 14.09 31.61
C PHE A 702 17.94 15.53 31.11
N LEU A 703 18.98 16.34 31.39
CA LEU A 703 19.05 17.72 30.95
C LEU A 703 19.11 17.81 29.42
N GLY A 704 20.00 17.07 28.77
CA GLY A 704 20.12 17.05 27.32
C GLY A 704 18.82 16.66 26.62
N TYR A 705 18.17 15.57 27.06
CA TYR A 705 16.92 15.09 26.49
C TYR A 705 15.81 16.15 26.48
N HIS A 706 15.72 16.95 27.56
CA HIS A 706 14.71 18.00 27.71
C HIS A 706 15.14 19.34 27.09
N GLN A 707 16.43 19.61 26.95
CA GLN A 707 16.95 20.75 26.18
C GLN A 707 16.56 20.63 24.71
N ASP A 708 16.65 19.43 24.14
CA ASP A 708 16.22 19.14 22.77
C ASP A 708 14.68 19.15 22.62
N ARG A 709 13.95 19.06 23.74
CA ARG A 709 12.48 18.91 23.77
C ARG A 709 11.84 19.87 24.77
N PRO A 710 12.01 21.20 24.62
CA PRO A 710 11.56 22.18 25.60
C PRO A 710 10.04 22.15 25.83
N MET A 711 9.26 21.73 24.83
CA MET A 711 7.82 21.55 24.96
C MET A 711 7.42 20.51 26.01
N LEU A 712 8.26 19.49 26.27
CA LEU A 712 8.02 18.53 27.35
C LEU A 712 8.20 19.16 28.73
N VAL A 713 9.17 20.07 28.89
CA VAL A 713 9.35 20.83 30.13
C VAL A 713 8.12 21.69 30.41
N VAL A 714 7.63 22.40 29.39
CA VAL A 714 6.39 23.19 29.49
C VAL A 714 5.20 22.30 29.85
N LEU A 715 5.05 21.14 29.22
CA LEU A 715 4.01 20.16 29.54
C LEU A 715 4.05 19.75 31.02
N TYR A 716 5.22 19.36 31.53
CA TYR A 716 5.35 18.94 32.93
C TYR A 716 5.12 20.10 33.91
N ALA A 717 5.57 21.31 33.57
CA ALA A 717 5.28 22.50 34.37
C ALA A 717 3.78 22.78 34.44
N VAL A 718 3.07 22.73 33.30
CA VAL A 718 1.62 22.87 33.22
C VAL A 718 0.91 21.77 34.02
N PHE A 719 1.32 20.52 33.85
CA PHE A 719 0.80 19.38 34.61
C PHE A 719 0.96 19.60 36.12
N ALA A 720 2.16 19.97 36.59
CA ALA A 720 2.44 20.23 38.00
C ALA A 720 1.62 21.41 38.54
N VAL A 721 1.49 22.50 37.78
CA VAL A 721 0.66 23.66 38.15
C VAL A 721 -0.80 23.26 38.27
N ILE A 722 -1.34 22.46 37.35
CA ILE A 722 -2.73 21.98 37.40
C ILE A 722 -2.94 21.11 38.65
N VAL A 723 -2.07 20.11 38.87
CA VAL A 723 -2.16 19.22 40.04
C VAL A 723 -2.07 20.02 41.33
N ARG A 724 -1.14 20.96 41.45
CA ARG A 724 -0.96 21.80 42.64
C ARG A 724 -2.14 22.73 42.87
N ARG A 725 -2.55 23.51 41.85
CA ARG A 725 -3.64 24.50 42.00
C ARG A 725 -4.99 23.84 42.25
N ARG A 726 -5.22 22.66 41.67
CA ARG A 726 -6.50 21.95 41.81
C ARG A 726 -6.49 20.89 42.90
N TRP A 727 -5.39 20.68 43.63
CA TRP A 727 -5.21 19.57 44.56
C TRP A 727 -6.42 19.32 45.47
N HIS A 728 -6.92 20.36 46.13
CA HIS A 728 -8.05 20.26 47.06
C HIS A 728 -9.41 20.06 46.37
N SER A 729 -9.52 20.39 45.07
CA SER A 729 -10.72 20.19 44.26
C SER A 729 -10.74 18.84 43.52
N LEU A 730 -9.62 18.13 43.47
CA LEU A 730 -9.50 16.83 42.80
C LEU A 730 -10.04 15.72 43.72
N THR A 731 -10.77 14.75 43.15
CA THR A 731 -11.19 13.56 43.90
C THR A 731 -9.97 12.73 44.33
N SER A 732 -10.14 11.83 45.29
CA SER A 732 -9.06 10.93 45.72
C SER A 732 -8.47 10.13 44.55
N THR A 733 -9.32 9.64 43.64
CA THR A 733 -8.89 8.96 42.40
C THR A 733 -8.05 9.86 41.50
N GLN A 734 -8.46 11.12 41.32
CA GLN A 734 -7.74 12.06 40.45
C GLN A 734 -6.39 12.47 41.05
N ARG A 735 -6.32 12.67 42.38
CA ARG A 735 -5.06 12.92 43.10
C ARG A 735 -4.11 11.73 43.01
N ALA A 736 -4.63 10.53 43.26
CA ALA A 736 -3.86 9.29 43.12
C ALA A 736 -3.32 9.13 41.70
N LEU A 737 -4.15 9.38 40.67
CA LEU A 737 -3.74 9.32 39.28
C LEU A 737 -2.64 10.33 38.94
N GLY A 738 -2.78 11.58 39.37
CA GLY A 738 -1.75 12.61 39.17
C GLY A 738 -0.42 12.24 39.84
N ALA A 739 -0.46 11.73 41.07
CA ALA A 739 0.72 11.25 41.77
C ALA A 739 1.35 10.04 41.06
N THR A 740 0.53 9.07 40.63
CA THR A 740 1.01 7.88 39.89
C THR A 740 1.70 8.24 38.58
N ILE A 741 1.17 9.19 37.80
CA ILE A 741 1.81 9.64 36.56
C ILE A 741 3.18 10.25 36.84
N ALA A 742 3.30 11.09 37.89
CA ALA A 742 4.57 11.69 38.28
C ALA A 742 5.57 10.65 38.80
N VAL A 743 5.12 9.71 39.64
CA VAL A 743 5.96 8.63 40.18
C VAL A 743 6.39 7.67 39.08
N TRP A 744 5.51 7.34 38.12
CA TRP A 744 5.86 6.52 36.96
C TRP A 744 6.89 7.23 36.09
N TRP A 745 6.71 8.52 35.79
CA TRP A 745 7.71 9.28 35.03
C TRP A 745 9.09 9.29 35.73
N PHE A 746 9.12 9.47 37.05
CA PHE A 746 10.37 9.40 37.82
C PHE A 746 10.97 7.99 37.84
N ALA A 747 10.13 6.97 38.00
CA ALA A 747 10.52 5.56 37.94
C ALA A 747 11.13 5.18 36.59
N ALA A 748 10.60 5.71 35.48
CA ALA A 748 11.14 5.52 34.14
C ALA A 748 12.55 6.13 34.01
N TRP A 749 12.80 7.29 34.62
CA TRP A 749 14.15 7.85 34.70
C TRP A 749 15.08 6.98 35.56
N ILE A 750 14.62 6.51 36.72
CA ILE A 750 15.40 5.56 37.54
C ILE A 750 15.76 4.32 36.72
N GLU A 751 14.81 3.77 35.96
CA GLU A 751 15.05 2.64 35.07
C GLU A 751 16.14 2.93 34.03
N LEU A 752 16.11 4.09 33.35
CA LEU A 752 17.17 4.48 32.41
C LEU A 752 18.52 4.67 33.10
N ILE A 753 18.53 5.27 34.29
CA ILE A 753 19.75 5.52 35.08
C ILE A 753 20.41 4.21 35.50
N LEU A 754 19.64 3.31 36.11
CA LEU A 754 20.15 2.04 36.63
C LEU A 754 20.47 1.03 35.54
N SER A 755 19.80 1.11 34.39
CA SER A 755 20.19 0.31 33.21
C SER A 755 21.36 0.93 32.44
N GLN A 756 21.64 2.21 32.65
CA GLN A 756 22.66 3.00 31.94
C GLN A 756 22.47 3.00 30.41
N ARG A 757 21.23 2.91 29.94
CA ARG A 757 20.88 2.85 28.51
C ARG A 757 20.14 4.12 28.09
N TYR A 758 20.75 4.86 27.16
CA TYR A 758 20.24 6.17 26.72
C TYR A 758 20.13 6.30 25.20
N SER A 759 20.16 5.19 24.45
CA SER A 759 19.81 5.24 23.03
C SER A 759 18.32 5.63 22.89
N SER A 760 17.97 6.32 21.82
CA SER A 760 16.65 6.90 21.56
C SER A 760 15.47 5.91 21.73
N HIS A 761 15.62 4.64 21.37
CA HIS A 761 14.57 3.63 21.54
C HIS A 761 14.27 3.27 23.03
N TYR A 762 15.23 3.46 23.94
CA TYR A 762 15.00 3.22 25.38
C TYR A 762 14.03 4.22 26.00
N PHE A 763 13.85 5.40 25.40
CA PHE A 763 12.93 6.44 25.89
C PHE A 763 11.44 6.07 25.76
N SER A 764 11.11 4.91 25.19
CA SER A 764 9.75 4.32 25.21
C SER A 764 9.15 4.26 26.62
N VAL A 765 9.97 3.96 27.64
CA VAL A 765 9.53 3.90 29.05
C VAL A 765 9.07 5.27 29.58
N LEU A 766 9.54 6.36 28.98
CA LEU A 766 9.11 7.73 29.29
C LEU A 766 7.90 8.15 28.45
N ALA A 767 7.79 7.67 27.21
CA ALA A 767 6.74 8.08 26.29
C ALA A 767 5.33 7.86 26.86
N VAL A 768 5.05 6.71 27.46
CA VAL A 768 3.71 6.39 28.00
C VAL A 768 3.32 7.30 29.17
N PRO A 769 4.10 7.47 30.26
CA PRO A 769 3.73 8.41 31.31
C PRO A 769 3.65 9.86 30.80
N THR A 770 4.44 10.27 29.80
CA THR A 770 4.27 11.56 29.12
C THR A 770 2.92 11.68 28.42
N LEU A 771 2.51 10.68 27.63
CA LEU A 771 1.22 10.64 26.95
C LEU A 771 0.05 10.66 27.95
N LEU A 772 0.18 9.98 29.09
CA LEU A 772 -0.81 10.04 30.17
C LEU A 772 -0.83 11.42 30.85
N ALA A 773 0.32 12.10 31.00
CA ALA A 773 0.36 13.48 31.47
C ALA A 773 -0.32 14.45 30.49
N ILE A 774 -0.10 14.29 29.18
CA ILE A 774 -0.83 15.04 28.13
C ILE A 774 -2.33 14.79 28.26
N ALA A 775 -2.74 13.52 28.40
CA ALA A 775 -4.14 13.15 28.58
C ALA A 775 -4.75 13.74 29.85
N PHE A 776 -3.98 13.84 30.94
CA PHE A 776 -4.38 14.51 32.18
C PHE A 776 -4.56 16.01 31.95
N VAL A 777 -3.60 16.68 31.32
CA VAL A 777 -3.70 18.12 31.01
C VAL A 777 -4.90 18.42 30.11
N ILE A 778 -5.09 17.65 29.03
CA ILE A 778 -6.26 17.75 28.14
C ILE A 778 -7.54 17.53 28.95
N GLY A 779 -7.57 16.51 29.81
CA GLY A 779 -8.74 16.20 30.62
C GLY A 779 -9.13 17.34 31.56
N ALA A 780 -8.13 18.00 32.16
CA ALA A 780 -8.34 19.10 33.10
C ALA A 780 -8.77 20.41 32.41
N ILE A 781 -8.29 20.69 31.20
CA ILE A 781 -8.51 21.95 30.47
C ILE A 781 -9.70 21.87 29.52
N ALA A 782 -9.97 20.71 28.90
CA ALA A 782 -11.00 20.57 27.86
C ALA A 782 -12.41 21.05 28.25
N PRO A 783 -12.88 20.91 29.51
CA PRO A 783 -14.16 21.49 29.92
C PRO A 783 -14.26 23.02 29.72
N LEU A 784 -13.12 23.73 29.69
CA LEU A 784 -13.01 25.18 29.56
C LEU A 784 -12.96 25.66 28.10
N LEU A 785 -12.82 24.77 27.12
CA LEU A 785 -12.61 25.14 25.71
C LEU A 785 -13.95 25.33 24.94
N PRO A 786 -14.15 26.46 24.25
CA PRO A 786 -15.40 26.76 23.53
C PRO A 786 -15.65 25.86 22.30
N LEU A 787 -14.61 25.23 21.73
CA LEU A 787 -14.68 24.39 20.52
C LEU A 787 -14.38 22.90 20.76
N ARG A 788 -14.67 22.39 21.97
CA ARG A 788 -14.37 21.01 22.39
C ARG A 788 -14.89 19.88 21.50
N ARG A 789 -15.88 20.11 20.64
CA ARG A 789 -16.42 19.09 19.71
C ARG A 789 -15.55 18.90 18.46
N ALA A 790 -14.82 19.94 18.03
CA ALA A 790 -13.93 19.90 16.87
C ALA A 790 -12.49 19.50 17.22
N LEU A 791 -12.17 19.45 18.52
CA LEU A 791 -10.84 19.14 19.04
C LEU A 791 -10.20 17.88 18.44
N PRO A 792 -10.90 16.73 18.23
CA PRO A 792 -10.28 15.55 17.64
C PRO A 792 -9.72 15.78 16.24
N LEU A 793 -10.40 16.58 15.42
CA LEU A 793 -9.98 16.84 14.04
C LEU A 793 -8.77 17.77 14.01
N PHE A 794 -8.79 18.85 14.79
CA PHE A 794 -7.65 19.76 14.91
C PHE A 794 -6.41 19.06 15.47
N VAL A 795 -6.62 18.18 16.45
CA VAL A 795 -5.53 17.39 17.04
C VAL A 795 -5.01 16.35 16.07
N LEU A 796 -5.86 15.66 15.32
CA LEU A 796 -5.44 14.74 14.26
C LEU A 796 -4.55 15.45 13.22
N VAL A 797 -5.03 16.57 12.66
CA VAL A 797 -4.29 17.33 11.66
C VAL A 797 -3.00 17.92 12.25
N GLY A 798 -3.08 18.49 13.45
CA GLY A 798 -1.92 19.07 14.14
C GLY A 798 -0.86 18.02 14.50
N SER A 799 -1.27 16.83 14.97
CA SER A 799 -0.34 15.74 15.28
C SER A 799 0.31 15.17 14.04
N LEU A 800 -0.43 14.99 12.94
CA LEU A 800 0.15 14.56 11.67
C LEU A 800 1.13 15.59 11.12
N ALA A 801 0.78 16.87 11.14
CA ALA A 801 1.65 17.95 10.68
C ALA A 801 2.91 18.13 11.55
N ALA A 802 2.79 17.96 12.87
CA ALA A 802 3.90 18.21 13.80
C ALA A 802 4.82 16.99 14.00
N GLN A 803 4.33 15.77 13.80
CA GLN A 803 5.07 14.56 14.18
C GLN A 803 5.16 13.51 13.07
N GLY A 804 4.23 13.52 12.11
CA GLY A 804 3.95 12.33 11.30
C GLY A 804 4.41 12.37 9.85
N THR A 805 5.02 13.43 9.33
CA THR A 805 5.04 13.66 7.87
C THR A 805 5.62 12.51 7.07
N ASP A 806 6.83 12.05 7.37
CA ASP A 806 7.51 11.10 6.47
C ASP A 806 6.94 9.69 6.58
N MET A 807 6.72 9.21 7.80
CA MET A 807 6.15 7.87 8.05
C MET A 807 4.67 7.79 7.67
N PHE A 808 3.90 8.87 7.85
CA PHE A 808 2.52 8.92 7.39
C PHE A 808 2.44 8.84 5.86
N TRP A 809 3.28 9.61 5.15
CA TRP A 809 3.29 9.58 3.69
C TRP A 809 3.84 8.26 3.15
N ALA A 810 4.88 7.69 3.76
CA ALA A 810 5.36 6.35 3.41
C ALA A 810 4.27 5.29 3.65
N GLY A 811 3.54 5.38 4.76
CA GLY A 811 2.38 4.53 5.04
C GLY A 811 1.25 4.68 4.04
N ALA A 812 0.96 5.91 3.62
CA ALA A 812 -0.05 6.21 2.62
C ALA A 812 0.34 5.68 1.22
N GLU A 813 1.61 5.86 0.83
CA GLU A 813 2.19 5.34 -0.41
C GLU A 813 2.16 3.80 -0.42
N SER A 814 2.68 3.16 0.63
CA SER A 814 2.69 1.70 0.79
C SER A 814 1.26 1.14 0.84
N ALA A 815 0.33 1.76 1.59
CA ALA A 815 -1.08 1.36 1.59
C ALA A 815 -1.77 1.52 0.24
N GLY A 816 -1.34 2.49 -0.57
CA GLY A 816 -1.82 2.72 -1.93
C GLY A 816 -1.34 1.65 -2.92
N ARG A 817 -0.09 1.17 -2.77
CA ARG A 817 0.50 0.10 -3.58
C ARG A 817 0.14 -1.32 -3.12
N PHE A 818 -0.28 -1.49 -1.87
CA PHE A 818 -0.55 -2.81 -1.31
C PHE A 818 -1.78 -3.49 -1.97
N THR A 819 -1.50 -4.54 -2.73
CA THR A 819 -2.47 -5.43 -3.40
C THR A 819 -2.62 -6.77 -2.68
N GLY A 820 -1.52 -7.31 -2.14
CA GLY A 820 -1.46 -8.54 -1.37
C GLY A 820 -0.06 -8.83 -0.84
N PHE A 821 0.08 -9.87 -0.01
CA PHE A 821 1.39 -10.25 0.55
C PHE A 821 2.35 -10.80 -0.52
N ALA A 822 1.85 -11.58 -1.49
CA ALA A 822 2.69 -12.16 -2.54
C ALA A 822 3.34 -11.08 -3.42
N ASP A 823 2.54 -10.12 -3.89
CA ASP A 823 3.05 -8.99 -4.71
C ASP A 823 4.08 -8.16 -3.94
N HIS A 824 3.84 -7.94 -2.63
CA HIS A 824 4.79 -7.24 -1.75
C HIS A 824 6.10 -8.02 -1.56
N THR A 825 6.05 -9.35 -1.50
CA THR A 825 7.26 -10.20 -1.46
C THR A 825 8.07 -10.07 -2.74
N VAL A 826 7.40 -10.12 -3.90
CA VAL A 826 8.06 -9.98 -5.22
C VAL A 826 8.71 -8.60 -5.34
N GLU A 827 8.02 -7.53 -4.93
CA GLU A 827 8.58 -6.18 -4.91
C GLU A 827 9.83 -6.11 -4.02
N ARG A 828 9.82 -6.77 -2.86
CA ARG A 828 11.00 -6.85 -1.99
C ARG A 828 12.16 -7.61 -2.58
N ALA A 829 11.89 -8.78 -3.17
CA ALA A 829 12.92 -9.59 -3.79
C ALA A 829 13.63 -8.81 -4.91
N ARG A 830 12.87 -8.06 -5.71
CA ARG A 830 13.41 -7.15 -6.75
C ARG A 830 14.26 -6.01 -6.19
N ASN A 831 13.94 -5.53 -5.00
CA ASN A 831 14.64 -4.43 -4.34
C ASN A 831 15.85 -4.87 -3.47
N ARG A 832 16.18 -6.17 -3.40
CA ARG A 832 17.39 -6.65 -2.72
C ARG A 832 18.64 -6.14 -3.46
N SER A 833 19.70 -5.86 -2.71
CA SER A 833 21.00 -5.57 -3.33
C SER A 833 21.48 -6.80 -4.11
N GLY A 834 22.14 -6.59 -5.24
CA GLY A 834 22.58 -7.73 -6.05
C GLY A 834 23.66 -8.59 -5.36
N GLU A 835 24.43 -8.02 -4.43
CA GLU A 835 25.27 -8.81 -3.52
C GLU A 835 24.45 -9.73 -2.63
N SER A 836 23.38 -9.23 -1.99
CA SER A 836 22.48 -10.04 -1.17
C SER A 836 21.85 -11.18 -1.97
N ARG A 837 21.41 -10.91 -3.20
CA ARG A 837 20.91 -11.95 -4.13
C ARG A 837 21.97 -13.00 -4.46
N THR A 838 23.21 -12.58 -4.68
CA THR A 838 24.33 -13.49 -4.98
C THR A 838 24.63 -14.40 -3.79
N VAL A 839 24.74 -13.84 -2.57
CA VAL A 839 24.96 -14.62 -1.34
C VAL A 839 23.80 -15.58 -1.10
N HIS A 840 22.55 -15.13 -1.25
CA HIS A 840 21.36 -15.95 -1.07
C HIS A 840 21.32 -17.12 -2.07
N ALA A 841 21.59 -16.87 -3.35
CA ALA A 841 21.66 -17.90 -4.38
C ALA A 841 22.73 -18.97 -4.05
N VAL A 842 23.92 -18.57 -3.60
CA VAL A 842 24.95 -19.53 -3.18
C VAL A 842 24.50 -20.35 -1.96
N LEU A 843 23.82 -19.73 -1.00
CA LEU A 843 23.28 -20.45 0.16
C LEU A 843 22.17 -21.43 -0.24
N ASP A 844 21.37 -21.10 -1.25
CA ASP A 844 20.31 -21.97 -1.80
C ASP A 844 20.86 -23.16 -2.59
N LEU A 845 22.10 -23.07 -3.07
CA LEU A 845 22.81 -24.20 -3.67
C LEU A 845 23.14 -25.28 -2.63
N VAL A 846 23.40 -24.93 -1.37
CA VAL A 846 23.87 -25.87 -0.32
C VAL A 846 22.86 -26.16 0.78
N GLY A 847 21.70 -25.53 0.74
CA GLY A 847 20.66 -25.68 1.75
C GLY A 847 19.31 -25.16 1.31
N ARG A 848 18.34 -25.27 2.21
CA ARG A 848 16.97 -24.80 2.05
C ARG A 848 16.64 -23.68 3.03
N ASP A 849 15.53 -23.01 2.80
CA ASP A 849 15.01 -22.01 3.74
C ASP A 849 14.84 -22.64 5.13
N GLY A 850 15.33 -21.94 6.15
CA GLY A 850 15.35 -22.43 7.52
C GLY A 850 16.49 -23.40 7.87
N ASP A 851 17.40 -23.70 6.95
CA ASP A 851 18.62 -24.44 7.26
C ASP A 851 19.62 -23.59 8.09
N PRO A 852 20.48 -24.24 8.90
CA PRO A 852 21.40 -23.54 9.78
C PRO A 852 22.55 -22.89 9.01
N LEU A 853 22.80 -21.63 9.34
CA LEU A 853 23.95 -20.85 8.87
C LEU A 853 24.87 -20.55 10.06
N LEU A 854 26.15 -20.85 9.93
CA LEU A 854 27.15 -20.36 10.87
C LEU A 854 27.54 -18.94 10.44
N SER A 855 27.67 -18.01 11.38
CA SER A 855 28.12 -16.67 11.04
C SER A 855 28.89 -16.00 12.15
N TRP A 856 29.90 -15.21 11.78
CA TRP A 856 30.62 -14.31 12.67
C TRP A 856 30.09 -12.88 12.49
N THR A 857 28.93 -12.61 13.10
CA THR A 857 28.18 -11.37 12.87
C THR A 857 27.63 -10.77 14.17
N MET A 858 27.28 -9.49 14.13
CA MET A 858 26.48 -8.78 15.14
C MET A 858 25.08 -8.44 14.63
N TYR A 859 24.73 -8.94 13.45
CA TYR A 859 23.61 -8.46 12.66
C TYR A 859 22.61 -9.59 12.40
N PRO A 860 21.37 -9.48 12.93
CA PRO A 860 20.34 -10.50 12.71
C PRO A 860 19.98 -10.71 11.24
N TRP A 861 20.03 -9.66 10.41
CA TRP A 861 19.70 -9.72 8.99
C TRP A 861 20.64 -10.62 8.19
N THR A 862 21.85 -10.91 8.66
CA THR A 862 22.71 -11.95 8.05
C THR A 862 21.97 -13.29 7.93
N TYR A 863 21.10 -13.61 8.89
CA TYR A 863 20.26 -14.80 8.86
C TYR A 863 18.94 -14.54 8.12
N LEU A 864 18.25 -13.44 8.47
CA LEU A 864 16.92 -13.17 7.93
C LEU A 864 16.93 -12.84 6.44
N GLU A 865 17.79 -11.97 5.94
CA GLU A 865 17.84 -11.66 4.48
C GLU A 865 18.16 -12.90 3.64
N ASN A 866 18.86 -13.88 4.23
CA ASN A 866 19.24 -15.12 3.58
C ASN A 866 18.28 -16.29 3.88
N HIS A 867 17.18 -16.06 4.59
CA HIS A 867 16.21 -17.09 5.00
C HIS A 867 16.89 -18.28 5.70
N ARG A 868 17.84 -18.00 6.60
CA ARG A 868 18.55 -19.02 7.39
C ARG A 868 18.28 -18.82 8.88
N VAL A 869 18.50 -19.88 9.65
CA VAL A 869 18.50 -19.80 11.12
C VAL A 869 19.92 -19.84 11.65
N PRO A 870 20.22 -19.22 12.80
CA PRO A 870 21.52 -19.36 13.44
C PRO A 870 21.86 -20.84 13.72
N ALA A 871 23.05 -21.28 13.32
CA ALA A 871 23.54 -22.62 13.60
C ALA A 871 23.74 -22.89 15.10
N THR A 872 24.01 -21.83 15.88
CA THR A 872 24.13 -21.92 17.34
C THR A 872 23.22 -20.90 18.02
N ARG A 873 22.96 -21.09 19.32
CA ARG A 873 22.23 -20.12 20.15
C ARG A 873 22.94 -18.76 20.27
N PHE A 874 24.20 -18.68 19.83
CA PHE A 874 25.01 -17.47 19.80
C PHE A 874 24.89 -16.77 18.45
N ALA A 875 23.69 -16.23 18.16
CA ALA A 875 23.44 -15.50 16.91
C ALA A 875 24.34 -14.27 16.73
N TRP A 876 24.91 -13.74 17.82
CA TRP A 876 25.88 -12.65 17.81
C TRP A 876 27.25 -13.09 18.33
N LYS A 877 28.31 -12.67 17.65
CA LYS A 877 29.69 -12.90 18.07
C LYS A 877 30.02 -12.32 19.44
N SER A 878 29.30 -11.28 19.87
CA SER A 878 29.53 -10.60 21.15
C SER A 878 29.43 -11.54 22.34
N PHE A 879 28.54 -12.53 22.28
CA PHE A 879 28.38 -13.53 23.33
C PHE A 879 29.62 -14.43 23.46
N LEU A 880 30.33 -14.67 22.35
CA LEU A 880 31.49 -15.57 22.30
C LEU A 880 32.78 -14.89 22.81
N ILE A 881 32.88 -13.57 22.67
CA ILE A 881 34.06 -12.79 23.04
C ILE A 881 33.85 -11.89 24.27
N GLY A 882 32.62 -11.87 24.82
CA GLY A 882 32.26 -11.05 25.97
C GLY A 882 32.25 -9.55 25.65
N GLU A 883 31.81 -9.18 24.46
CA GLU A 883 31.61 -7.79 24.05
C GLU A 883 30.28 -7.27 24.63
N ILE A 884 30.35 -6.28 25.51
CA ILE A 884 29.18 -5.65 26.10
C ILE A 884 28.80 -4.41 25.28
N TYR A 885 27.54 -4.33 24.85
CA TYR A 885 27.02 -3.16 24.12
C TYR A 885 27.28 -1.88 24.92
N LEU A 886 27.92 -0.86 24.30
CA LEU A 886 28.38 0.40 24.91
C LEU A 886 29.43 0.25 26.04
N GLY A 887 29.92 -0.96 26.29
CA GLY A 887 30.86 -1.31 27.35
C GLY A 887 32.19 -1.82 26.83
N ARG A 888 32.92 -2.52 27.70
CA ARG A 888 34.22 -3.13 27.37
C ARG A 888 34.03 -4.57 26.90
N THR A 889 34.90 -5.01 26.00
CA THR A 889 35.08 -6.43 25.68
C THR A 889 35.99 -7.08 26.71
N SER A 890 35.54 -8.16 27.35
CA SER A 890 36.35 -8.95 28.29
C SER A 890 35.88 -10.40 28.31
N SER A 891 36.81 -11.34 28.45
CA SER A 891 36.49 -12.76 28.68
C SER A 891 35.65 -13.00 29.94
N ASP A 892 35.71 -12.08 30.92
CA ASP A 892 34.91 -12.16 32.15
C ASP A 892 33.39 -12.00 31.91
N TYR A 893 33.01 -11.51 30.72
CA TYR A 893 31.62 -11.35 30.30
C TYR A 893 31.15 -12.44 29.35
N VAL A 894 31.96 -13.48 29.12
CA VAL A 894 31.54 -14.70 28.43
C VAL A 894 30.80 -15.59 29.43
N LEU A 895 29.62 -16.09 29.05
CA LEU A 895 28.83 -16.94 29.93
C LEU A 895 29.58 -18.25 30.26
N PRO A 896 29.39 -18.81 31.47
CA PRO A 896 29.84 -20.17 31.78
C PRO A 896 29.30 -21.16 30.73
N GLU A 897 30.05 -22.21 30.42
CA GLU A 897 29.67 -23.25 29.44
C GLU A 897 29.51 -22.78 27.97
N THR A 898 29.81 -21.53 27.62
CA THR A 898 29.67 -21.01 26.24
C THR A 898 30.32 -21.92 25.19
N ARG A 899 31.53 -22.44 25.47
CA ARG A 899 32.24 -23.35 24.54
C ARG A 899 31.57 -24.71 24.42
N THR A 900 31.04 -25.24 25.52
CA THR A 900 30.32 -26.51 25.58
C THR A 900 29.04 -26.41 24.76
N TRP A 901 28.20 -25.41 25.05
CA TRP A 901 26.96 -25.15 24.30
C TRP A 901 27.21 -24.88 22.83
N PHE A 902 28.26 -24.12 22.49
CA PHE A 902 28.60 -23.88 21.08
C PHE A 902 28.96 -25.17 20.35
N ALA A 903 29.73 -26.06 20.98
CA ALA A 903 30.11 -27.34 20.38
C ALA A 903 28.91 -28.28 20.22
N GLU A 904 28.02 -28.34 21.23
CA GLU A 904 26.77 -29.10 21.18
C GLU A 904 25.85 -28.60 20.06
N ASP A 905 25.62 -27.29 20.00
CA ASP A 905 24.78 -26.66 18.98
C ASP A 905 25.35 -26.89 17.56
N LEU A 906 26.69 -26.85 17.40
CA LEU A 906 27.33 -27.11 16.11
C LEU A 906 27.20 -28.58 15.68
N ALA A 907 27.31 -29.51 16.64
CA ALA A 907 27.14 -30.94 16.39
C ALA A 907 25.69 -31.31 16.02
N GLU A 908 24.72 -30.62 16.63
CA GLU A 908 23.29 -30.75 16.31
C GLU A 908 22.97 -30.14 14.95
N SER A 909 23.40 -28.90 14.69
CA SER A 909 23.01 -28.14 13.51
C SER A 909 23.74 -28.54 12.23
N ARG A 910 25.01 -28.94 12.31
CA ARG A 910 25.84 -29.33 11.15
C ARG A 910 25.71 -28.35 9.96
N PRO A 911 26.02 -27.05 10.16
CA PRO A 911 25.87 -26.04 9.13
C PRO A 911 26.77 -26.34 7.93
N ARG A 912 26.23 -26.16 6.72
CA ARG A 912 26.98 -26.36 5.46
C ARG A 912 27.58 -25.08 4.89
N ALA A 913 27.19 -23.94 5.44
CA ALA A 913 27.69 -22.65 5.04
C ALA A 913 28.12 -21.83 6.25
N TYR A 914 29.14 -21.02 6.03
CA TYR A 914 29.61 -19.99 6.94
C TYR A 914 29.67 -18.67 6.19
N VAL A 915 29.10 -17.61 6.75
CA VAL A 915 29.14 -16.26 6.17
C VAL A 915 29.62 -15.26 7.22
N HIS A 916 30.51 -14.36 6.84
CA HIS A 916 30.81 -13.20 7.69
C HIS A 916 31.04 -11.92 6.89
N PRO A 917 30.76 -10.75 7.46
CA PRO A 917 31.10 -9.50 6.82
C PRO A 917 32.62 -9.31 6.73
N VAL A 918 33.13 -8.84 5.59
CA VAL A 918 34.56 -8.56 5.36
C VAL A 918 35.08 -7.47 6.31
N SER A 919 34.20 -6.52 6.67
CA SER A 919 34.52 -5.44 7.60
C SER A 919 34.68 -5.89 9.06
N VAL A 920 34.27 -7.11 9.40
CA VAL A 920 34.25 -7.61 10.77
C VAL A 920 35.45 -8.52 11.01
N SER A 921 36.44 -8.04 11.76
CA SER A 921 37.55 -8.86 12.22
C SER A 921 37.09 -9.98 13.17
N LEU A 922 37.75 -11.13 13.05
CA LEU A 922 37.62 -12.29 13.94
C LEU A 922 38.19 -12.04 15.35
N GLY A 923 38.87 -10.90 15.58
CA GLY A 923 39.08 -10.32 16.90
C GLY A 923 39.76 -11.24 17.92
N GLY A 924 40.82 -11.95 17.54
CA GLY A 924 41.63 -12.78 18.44
C GLY A 924 40.94 -14.08 18.92
N SER A 925 39.88 -14.53 18.25
CA SER A 925 39.19 -15.79 18.57
C SER A 925 39.85 -17.01 17.91
N ASP A 926 41.09 -17.32 18.27
CA ASP A 926 41.88 -18.41 17.66
C ASP A 926 41.13 -19.76 17.64
N TRP A 927 40.22 -20.00 18.58
CA TRP A 927 39.44 -21.24 18.65
C TRP A 927 38.30 -21.31 17.63
N PHE A 928 37.61 -20.19 17.37
CA PHE A 928 36.54 -20.15 16.37
C PHE A 928 37.15 -20.22 14.97
N GLN A 929 38.25 -19.50 14.74
CA GLN A 929 38.98 -19.55 13.49
C GLN A 929 39.45 -20.97 13.17
N ARG A 930 39.99 -21.71 14.15
CA ARG A 930 40.35 -23.12 13.96
C ARG A 930 39.18 -24.01 13.53
N ILE A 931 37.96 -23.72 13.98
CA ILE A 931 36.77 -24.47 13.55
C ILE A 931 36.44 -24.13 12.10
N VAL A 932 36.41 -22.85 11.76
CA VAL A 932 36.15 -22.39 10.39
C VAL A 932 37.20 -22.93 9.42
N ASP A 933 38.49 -22.79 9.73
CA ASP A 933 39.59 -23.27 8.88
C ASP A 933 39.55 -24.79 8.70
N ARG A 934 39.16 -25.53 9.73
CA ARG A 934 39.06 -26.99 9.70
C ARG A 934 37.90 -27.45 8.82
N ASP A 935 36.71 -26.85 9.00
CA ASP A 935 35.47 -27.41 8.48
C ASP A 935 34.98 -26.72 7.20
N PHE A 936 35.38 -25.47 6.95
CA PHE A 936 34.89 -24.65 5.84
C PHE A 936 36.02 -24.21 4.90
N GLN A 937 35.68 -24.04 3.63
CA GLN A 937 36.55 -23.47 2.60
C GLN A 937 35.90 -22.19 2.06
N PRO A 938 36.61 -21.04 2.05
CA PRO A 938 36.14 -19.83 1.38
C PRO A 938 35.93 -20.11 -0.11
N VAL A 939 34.76 -19.75 -0.62
CA VAL A 939 34.40 -19.98 -2.03
C VAL A 939 33.95 -18.70 -2.73
N LEU A 940 33.42 -17.72 -2.01
CA LEU A 940 32.93 -16.46 -2.55
C LEU A 940 33.41 -15.31 -1.66
N THR A 941 33.98 -14.28 -2.28
CA THR A 941 34.28 -13.01 -1.60
C THR A 941 33.66 -11.90 -2.42
N THR A 942 32.78 -11.15 -1.78
CA THR A 942 32.10 -9.97 -2.32
C THR A 942 32.65 -8.71 -1.63
N GLU A 943 32.11 -7.54 -1.93
CA GLU A 943 32.54 -6.30 -1.26
C GLU A 943 32.22 -6.30 0.24
N GLN A 944 31.06 -6.83 0.64
CA GLN A 944 30.64 -6.80 2.05
C GLN A 944 30.75 -8.15 2.75
N ASN A 945 30.69 -9.28 2.03
CA ASN A 945 30.65 -10.62 2.63
C ASN A 945 31.70 -11.60 2.08
N GLU A 946 32.24 -12.42 2.97
CA GLU A 946 32.94 -13.66 2.62
C GLU A 946 32.06 -14.86 2.99
N LEU A 947 31.89 -15.77 2.04
CA LEU A 947 31.10 -16.98 2.17
C LEU A 947 31.99 -18.20 1.95
N SER A 948 31.86 -19.15 2.88
CA SER A 948 32.57 -20.43 2.89
C SER A 948 31.56 -21.58 2.92
N ILE A 949 31.88 -22.66 2.21
CA ILE A 949 31.10 -23.91 2.19
C ILE A 949 31.86 -24.98 2.97
N GLU A 950 31.13 -25.87 3.65
CA GLU A 950 31.70 -27.02 4.34
C GLU A 950 32.53 -27.87 3.36
N ARG A 951 33.75 -28.25 3.75
CA ARG A 951 34.75 -28.82 2.84
C ARG A 951 34.27 -30.10 2.14
N GLY A 952 33.54 -30.95 2.85
CA GLY A 952 32.89 -32.14 2.30
C GLY A 952 31.91 -31.77 1.19
N ALA A 953 30.92 -30.93 1.50
CA ALA A 953 29.93 -30.43 0.54
C ALA A 953 30.58 -29.74 -0.67
N TRP A 954 31.60 -28.90 -0.45
CA TRP A 954 32.33 -28.25 -1.55
C TRP A 954 33.04 -29.26 -2.45
N SER A 955 33.68 -30.28 -1.87
CA SER A 955 34.35 -31.33 -2.64
C SER A 955 33.38 -32.16 -3.49
N GLU A 956 32.12 -32.32 -3.04
CA GLU A 956 31.08 -33.00 -3.82
C GLU A 956 30.54 -32.10 -4.93
N LEU A 957 30.28 -30.83 -4.65
CA LEU A 957 29.83 -29.83 -5.64
C LEU A 957 30.84 -29.61 -6.77
N THR A 958 32.14 -29.65 -6.43
CA THR A 958 33.25 -29.45 -7.39
C THR A 958 33.76 -30.75 -8.00
N ARG A 959 33.11 -31.89 -7.75
CA ARG A 959 33.47 -33.14 -8.40
C ARG A 959 33.21 -33.02 -9.91
N ASN A 960 34.17 -33.47 -10.73
CA ASN A 960 34.01 -33.41 -12.18
C ASN A 960 32.79 -34.25 -12.62
N PRO A 961 31.92 -33.69 -13.48
CA PRO A 961 30.77 -34.43 -13.99
C PRO A 961 31.21 -35.70 -14.75
N THR A 962 30.45 -36.78 -14.58
CA THR A 962 30.79 -38.11 -15.13
C THR A 962 30.25 -38.35 -16.54
N GLY A 963 29.49 -37.41 -17.11
CA GLY A 963 28.97 -37.51 -18.48
C GLY A 963 30.06 -37.57 -19.55
N ALA A 964 29.64 -37.91 -20.76
CA ALA A 964 30.52 -37.91 -21.94
C ALA A 964 31.03 -36.48 -22.22
N ALA A 965 32.33 -36.35 -22.48
CA ALA A 965 32.94 -35.08 -22.83
C ALA A 965 32.57 -34.69 -24.27
N ARG A 966 32.19 -33.43 -24.47
CA ARG A 966 31.94 -32.82 -25.78
C ARG A 966 32.55 -31.43 -25.82
N ASP A 967 32.99 -31.01 -27.00
CA ASP A 967 33.38 -29.61 -27.22
C ASP A 967 32.14 -28.83 -27.67
N VAL A 968 31.94 -27.63 -27.11
CA VAL A 968 30.82 -26.75 -27.42
C VAL A 968 31.37 -25.43 -27.92
N VAL A 969 30.98 -25.04 -29.14
CA VAL A 969 31.31 -23.72 -29.69
C VAL A 969 30.16 -22.78 -29.35
N VAL A 970 30.46 -21.75 -28.59
CA VAL A 970 29.53 -20.70 -28.19
C VAL A 970 29.81 -19.47 -29.05
N ALA A 971 28.78 -18.97 -29.73
CA ALA A 971 28.85 -17.80 -30.60
C ALA A 971 27.71 -16.83 -30.26
N ALA A 972 27.37 -15.90 -31.16
CA ALA A 972 26.27 -14.96 -30.94
C ALA A 972 24.90 -15.67 -30.82
N ASP A 973 24.70 -16.78 -31.56
CA ASP A 973 23.48 -17.57 -31.47
C ASP A 973 23.47 -18.42 -30.18
N PRO A 974 22.36 -18.42 -29.41
CA PRO A 974 22.27 -19.18 -28.16
C PRO A 974 22.43 -20.69 -28.37
N VAL A 975 23.34 -21.30 -27.61
CA VAL A 975 23.54 -22.76 -27.59
C VAL A 975 23.07 -23.32 -26.26
N VAL A 976 22.16 -24.29 -26.28
CA VAL A 976 21.66 -24.94 -25.06
C VAL A 976 22.77 -25.76 -24.40
N ILE A 977 23.08 -25.42 -23.15
CA ILE A 977 24.10 -26.08 -22.33
C ILE A 977 23.46 -27.15 -21.45
N ALA A 978 22.31 -26.82 -20.85
CA ALA A 978 21.49 -27.72 -20.03
C ALA A 978 20.00 -27.41 -20.25
N ASP A 979 19.18 -28.46 -20.28
CA ASP A 979 17.74 -28.43 -20.54
C ASP A 979 16.89 -28.85 -19.32
N ASP A 980 17.53 -29.19 -18.20
CA ASP A 980 16.90 -29.41 -16.90
C ASP A 980 17.68 -28.73 -15.76
N ASP A 981 17.01 -28.59 -14.62
CA ASP A 981 17.64 -28.20 -13.37
C ASP A 981 18.40 -29.39 -12.73
N CYS A 982 19.04 -29.15 -11.59
CA CYS A 982 19.72 -30.21 -10.83
C CYS A 982 20.91 -30.87 -11.56
N ARG A 983 21.62 -30.07 -12.37
CA ARG A 983 22.81 -30.48 -13.12
C ARG A 983 24.06 -29.72 -12.73
N SER A 984 25.18 -30.43 -12.77
CA SER A 984 26.51 -29.84 -12.82
C SER A 984 27.05 -29.99 -14.23
N THR A 985 27.41 -28.88 -14.86
CA THR A 985 28.10 -28.87 -16.16
C THR A 985 29.49 -28.25 -15.99
N GLY A 986 30.54 -28.91 -16.44
CA GLY A 986 31.91 -28.39 -16.29
C GLY A 986 32.78 -28.73 -17.47
N GLY A 987 33.80 -27.92 -17.71
CA GLY A 987 34.75 -28.06 -18.81
C GLY A 987 35.94 -27.13 -18.65
N ARG A 988 36.66 -26.86 -19.73
CA ARG A 988 37.74 -25.88 -19.75
C ARG A 988 37.35 -24.67 -20.59
N LEU A 989 37.54 -23.49 -20.01
CA LEU A 989 37.35 -22.21 -20.66
C LEU A 989 38.70 -21.78 -21.28
N PRO A 990 38.76 -21.36 -22.55
CA PRO A 990 39.99 -20.79 -23.11
C PRO A 990 40.28 -19.41 -22.50
N SER A 991 41.48 -18.87 -22.74
CA SER A 991 41.72 -17.46 -22.47
C SER A 991 40.78 -16.60 -23.32
N LEU A 992 40.16 -15.60 -22.70
CA LEU A 992 39.21 -14.71 -23.36
C LEU A 992 39.93 -13.44 -23.83
N GLY A 993 39.56 -12.93 -25.01
CA GLY A 993 40.02 -11.62 -25.48
C GLY A 993 39.47 -10.48 -24.61
N ALA A 994 40.01 -9.27 -24.77
CA ALA A 994 39.54 -8.08 -24.04
C ALA A 994 38.06 -7.77 -24.34
N ASP A 995 37.60 -8.02 -25.57
CA ASP A 995 36.24 -7.76 -26.04
C ASP A 995 35.36 -9.02 -26.07
N THR A 996 35.87 -10.16 -25.59
CA THR A 996 35.16 -11.44 -25.59
C THR A 996 34.55 -11.70 -24.22
N SER A 997 33.24 -11.91 -24.19
CA SER A 997 32.53 -12.41 -23.02
C SER A 997 31.69 -13.62 -23.35
N VAL A 998 31.53 -14.52 -22.38
CA VAL A 998 30.59 -15.64 -22.41
C VAL A 998 29.48 -15.34 -21.41
N THR A 999 28.24 -15.49 -21.84
CA THR A 999 27.05 -15.28 -21.00
C THR A 999 26.20 -16.55 -20.99
N PHE A 1000 25.90 -17.05 -19.80
CA PHE A 1000 24.96 -18.14 -19.55
C PHE A 1000 23.62 -17.54 -19.15
N TRP A 1001 22.61 -17.69 -20.00
CA TRP A 1001 21.24 -17.24 -19.79
C TRP A 1001 20.40 -18.36 -19.19
N PHE A 1002 19.62 -18.01 -18.17
CA PHE A 1002 18.69 -18.87 -17.46
C PHE A 1002 17.29 -18.40 -17.77
N ARG A 1003 16.53 -19.22 -18.47
CA ARG A 1003 15.15 -18.91 -18.87
C ARG A 1003 14.20 -19.98 -18.36
N ASP A 1004 13.21 -19.54 -17.59
CA ASP A 1004 12.14 -20.38 -17.09
C ASP A 1004 11.27 -20.90 -18.24
N ALA A 1005 10.82 -22.16 -18.13
CA ALA A 1005 10.04 -22.82 -19.17
C ALA A 1005 8.73 -22.10 -19.53
N ASP A 1006 8.11 -21.39 -18.58
CA ASP A 1006 6.85 -20.66 -18.77
C ASP A 1006 7.04 -19.17 -19.08
N GLY A 1007 8.28 -18.66 -19.02
CA GLY A 1007 8.62 -17.26 -19.23
C GLY A 1007 7.99 -16.30 -18.21
N SER A 1008 7.58 -16.80 -17.05
CA SER A 1008 6.87 -16.01 -16.03
C SER A 1008 7.80 -15.09 -15.23
N ASN A 1009 9.07 -15.49 -15.05
CA ASN A 1009 10.07 -14.70 -14.34
C ASN A 1009 11.05 -14.00 -15.28
N GLU A 1010 11.79 -13.05 -14.70
CA GLU A 1010 12.84 -12.30 -15.38
C GLU A 1010 13.98 -13.24 -15.82
N THR A 1011 14.39 -13.19 -17.10
CA THR A 1011 15.57 -13.91 -17.57
C THR A 1011 16.80 -13.38 -16.83
N VAL A 1012 17.54 -14.27 -16.16
CA VAL A 1012 18.79 -13.95 -15.46
C VAL A 1012 19.99 -14.54 -16.17
N ALA A 1013 21.18 -14.02 -15.88
CA ALA A 1013 22.40 -14.39 -16.55
C ALA A 1013 23.62 -14.38 -15.62
N LEU A 1014 24.55 -15.29 -15.92
CA LEU A 1014 25.91 -15.30 -15.39
C LEU A 1014 26.87 -15.06 -16.53
N SER A 1015 27.65 -13.98 -16.45
CA SER A 1015 28.53 -13.55 -17.52
C SER A 1015 29.98 -13.50 -17.07
N LEU A 1016 30.88 -13.66 -18.02
CA LEU A 1016 32.30 -13.77 -17.79
C LEU A 1016 33.09 -13.12 -18.93
N SER A 1017 34.04 -12.26 -18.60
CA SER A 1017 35.06 -11.72 -19.49
C SER A 1017 36.46 -12.06 -18.97
N SER A 1018 37.50 -11.63 -19.68
CA SER A 1018 38.90 -11.82 -19.27
C SER A 1018 39.26 -11.19 -17.91
N THR A 1019 38.52 -10.18 -17.47
CA THR A 1019 38.83 -9.36 -16.29
C THR A 1019 37.76 -9.36 -15.20
N ARG A 1020 36.52 -9.78 -15.51
CA ARG A 1020 35.43 -9.82 -14.53
C ARG A 1020 34.37 -10.87 -14.84
N ALA A 1021 33.71 -11.35 -13.81
CA ALA A 1021 32.47 -12.10 -13.86
C ALA A 1021 31.34 -11.26 -13.26
N TRP A 1022 30.12 -11.38 -13.76
CA TRP A 1022 28.97 -10.66 -13.19
C TRP A 1022 27.67 -11.45 -13.29
N SER A 1023 26.80 -11.22 -12.31
CA SER A 1023 25.41 -11.67 -12.32
C SER A 1023 24.53 -10.53 -12.82
N SER A 1024 23.56 -10.81 -13.69
CA SER A 1024 22.64 -9.78 -14.21
C SER A 1024 21.27 -10.35 -14.57
N SER A 1025 20.31 -9.48 -14.85
CA SER A 1025 19.17 -9.77 -15.71
C SER A 1025 19.32 -9.10 -17.08
N GLU A 1026 18.28 -9.17 -17.89
CA GLU A 1026 18.17 -8.39 -19.13
C GLU A 1026 18.26 -6.87 -18.90
N SER A 1027 17.94 -6.39 -17.70
CA SER A 1027 17.82 -4.95 -17.41
C SER A 1027 18.82 -4.40 -16.38
N VAL A 1028 19.35 -5.24 -15.49
CA VAL A 1028 20.16 -4.77 -14.35
C VAL A 1028 21.36 -5.70 -14.09
N GLU A 1029 22.55 -5.13 -13.89
CA GLU A 1029 23.71 -5.85 -13.31
C GLU A 1029 23.56 -5.91 -11.79
N PHE A 1030 23.60 -7.11 -11.22
CA PHE A 1030 23.41 -7.36 -9.78
C PHE A 1030 24.72 -7.23 -9.01
N ALA A 1031 25.75 -7.95 -9.45
CA ALA A 1031 27.03 -8.02 -8.76
C ALA A 1031 28.14 -8.32 -9.79
N SER A 1032 29.35 -7.81 -9.53
CA SER A 1032 30.53 -8.03 -10.38
C SER A 1032 31.72 -8.39 -9.51
N ILE A 1033 32.46 -9.42 -9.92
CA ILE A 1033 33.64 -9.95 -9.22
C ILE A 1033 34.83 -9.93 -10.19
N PRO A 1034 35.99 -9.37 -9.80
CA PRO A 1034 37.18 -9.43 -10.62
C PRO A 1034 37.64 -10.87 -10.82
N VAL A 1035 38.01 -11.23 -12.05
CA VAL A 1035 38.63 -12.51 -12.38
C VAL A 1035 39.85 -12.27 -13.27
N ALA A 1036 40.81 -13.20 -13.27
CA ALA A 1036 41.96 -13.15 -14.16
C ALA A 1036 42.01 -14.45 -14.96
N LEU A 1037 41.57 -14.40 -16.23
CA LEU A 1037 41.55 -15.55 -17.14
C LEU A 1037 42.68 -15.46 -18.17
N GLU A 1038 43.92 -15.40 -17.66
CA GLU A 1038 45.12 -15.31 -18.51
C GLU A 1038 45.47 -16.67 -19.15
N GLU A 1039 45.09 -17.78 -18.50
CA GLU A 1039 45.29 -19.15 -18.96
C GLU A 1039 43.97 -19.93 -19.04
N PRO A 1040 43.93 -21.07 -19.75
CA PRO A 1040 42.72 -21.90 -19.79
C PRO A 1040 42.36 -22.49 -18.43
N GLU A 1041 41.29 -21.97 -17.81
CA GLU A 1041 40.82 -22.36 -16.47
C GLU A 1041 39.67 -23.38 -16.54
N PRO A 1042 39.55 -24.31 -15.57
CA PRO A 1042 38.37 -25.13 -15.45
C PRO A 1042 37.20 -24.28 -14.97
N PHE A 1043 36.05 -24.41 -15.66
CA PHE A 1043 34.80 -23.79 -15.24
C PHE A 1043 33.77 -24.85 -14.85
N ARG A 1044 32.87 -24.50 -13.93
CA ARG A 1044 31.69 -25.30 -13.62
C ARG A 1044 30.47 -24.40 -13.47
N LEU A 1045 29.37 -24.85 -14.04
CA LEU A 1045 28.03 -24.31 -13.88
C LEU A 1045 27.23 -25.29 -13.03
N LEU A 1046 26.92 -24.88 -11.82
CA LEU A 1046 26.14 -25.66 -10.85
C LEU A 1046 24.71 -25.14 -10.89
N ILE A 1047 23.76 -25.97 -11.32
CA ILE A 1047 22.36 -25.60 -11.52
C ILE A 1047 21.54 -26.44 -10.55
N GLY A 1048 21.05 -25.82 -9.48
CA GLY A 1048 20.06 -26.42 -8.56
C GLY A 1048 18.63 -26.11 -9.02
N ALA A 1049 17.62 -26.44 -8.21
CA ALA A 1049 16.23 -26.10 -8.52
C ALA A 1049 15.84 -24.64 -8.19
N ARG A 1050 16.68 -23.91 -7.44
CA ARG A 1050 16.40 -22.53 -6.97
C ARG A 1050 17.53 -21.54 -7.23
N ALA A 1051 18.70 -22.03 -7.62
CA ALA A 1051 19.87 -21.20 -7.82
C ALA A 1051 20.82 -21.81 -8.85
N ALA A 1052 21.52 -20.94 -9.57
CA ALA A 1052 22.63 -21.31 -10.43
C ALA A 1052 23.90 -20.55 -10.03
N VAL A 1053 25.04 -21.24 -10.10
CA VAL A 1053 26.33 -20.73 -9.64
C VAL A 1053 27.42 -21.04 -10.66
N LEU A 1054 28.21 -20.03 -11.00
CA LEU A 1054 29.38 -20.13 -11.86
C LEU A 1054 30.65 -20.20 -11.00
N VAL A 1055 31.41 -21.27 -11.20
CA VAL A 1055 32.68 -21.56 -10.52
C VAL A 1055 33.81 -21.50 -11.54
N ILE A 1056 34.88 -20.79 -11.22
CA ILE A 1056 36.13 -20.76 -11.97
C ILE A 1056 37.25 -21.19 -11.03
N GLY A 1057 38.01 -22.22 -11.42
CA GLY A 1057 38.99 -22.84 -10.53
C GLY A 1057 38.30 -23.45 -9.29
N ASP A 1058 38.58 -22.89 -8.13
CA ASP A 1058 38.00 -23.26 -6.84
C ASP A 1058 37.16 -22.13 -6.20
N ARG A 1059 36.77 -21.11 -6.97
CA ARG A 1059 35.99 -19.97 -6.49
C ARG A 1059 34.69 -19.79 -7.25
N ILE A 1060 33.65 -19.40 -6.54
CA ILE A 1060 32.40 -18.89 -7.09
C ILE A 1060 32.65 -17.46 -7.55
N VAL A 1061 32.36 -17.19 -8.82
CA VAL A 1061 32.55 -15.87 -9.45
C VAL A 1061 31.22 -15.22 -9.86
N GLY A 1062 30.11 -15.93 -9.72
CA GLY A 1062 28.76 -15.39 -9.93
C GLY A 1062 27.69 -16.38 -9.49
N ALA A 1063 26.55 -15.87 -9.04
CA ALA A 1063 25.38 -16.66 -8.68
C ALA A 1063 24.08 -15.89 -8.96
N VAL A 1064 23.03 -16.61 -9.32
CA VAL A 1064 21.67 -16.09 -9.58
C VAL A 1064 20.62 -17.03 -9.00
N GLU A 1065 19.53 -16.45 -8.50
CA GLU A 1065 18.31 -17.19 -8.15
C GLU A 1065 17.57 -17.55 -9.45
N ILE A 1066 17.06 -18.78 -9.54
CA ILE A 1066 16.29 -19.30 -10.68
C ILE A 1066 15.03 -20.00 -10.16
N ASP A 1067 14.02 -20.17 -11.00
CA ASP A 1067 12.88 -21.02 -10.67
C ASP A 1067 13.09 -22.42 -11.29
N GLY A 1068 12.45 -23.45 -10.75
CA GLY A 1068 12.56 -24.81 -11.30
C GLY A 1068 12.20 -24.88 -12.79
N ASP A 1069 12.61 -25.94 -13.49
CA ASP A 1069 12.41 -26.07 -14.95
C ASP A 1069 13.08 -24.95 -15.80
N THR A 1070 14.30 -24.56 -15.43
CA THR A 1070 15.10 -23.57 -16.18
C THR A 1070 15.89 -24.20 -17.32
N THR A 1071 15.76 -23.64 -18.54
CA THR A 1071 16.68 -23.92 -19.65
C THR A 1071 17.88 -22.99 -19.61
N VAL A 1072 19.09 -23.56 -19.74
CA VAL A 1072 20.34 -22.80 -19.74
C VAL A 1072 20.93 -22.75 -21.15
N SER A 1073 21.12 -21.54 -21.66
CA SER A 1073 21.78 -21.31 -22.95
C SER A 1073 23.02 -20.45 -22.79
N ALA A 1074 24.03 -20.64 -23.63
CA ALA A 1074 25.22 -19.81 -23.66
C ALA A 1074 25.30 -19.01 -24.95
N THR A 1075 25.73 -17.76 -24.84
CA THR A 1075 26.06 -16.85 -25.94
C THR A 1075 27.43 -16.23 -25.70
N ALA A 1076 28.11 -15.78 -26.76
CA ALA A 1076 29.38 -15.08 -26.64
C ALA A 1076 29.51 -13.93 -27.65
N THR A 1077 30.26 -12.87 -27.30
CA THR A 1077 30.57 -11.73 -28.19
C THR A 1077 31.69 -12.04 -29.21
N GLY A 1078 31.91 -13.32 -29.48
CA GLY A 1078 32.87 -13.91 -30.42
C GLY A 1078 32.79 -15.44 -30.34
N ASP A 1079 33.52 -16.16 -31.19
CA ASP A 1079 33.52 -17.63 -31.16
C ASP A 1079 34.40 -18.15 -30.01
N VAL A 1080 33.78 -18.73 -28.99
CA VAL A 1080 34.45 -19.32 -27.83
C VAL A 1080 34.23 -20.83 -27.82
N ARG A 1081 35.31 -21.61 -27.87
CA ARG A 1081 35.25 -23.08 -27.78
C ARG A 1081 35.44 -23.53 -26.33
N LEU A 1082 34.37 -23.97 -25.69
CA LEU A 1082 34.41 -24.66 -24.41
C LEU A 1082 34.84 -26.11 -24.67
N SER A 1083 35.98 -26.54 -24.11
CA SER A 1083 36.49 -27.89 -24.34
C SER A 1083 36.16 -28.82 -23.18
N GLU A 1084 36.03 -30.11 -23.50
CA GLU A 1084 35.76 -31.18 -22.52
C GLU A 1084 34.52 -30.94 -21.64
N VAL A 1085 33.47 -30.32 -22.19
CA VAL A 1085 32.22 -30.06 -21.47
C VAL A 1085 31.54 -31.38 -21.14
N ARG A 1086 31.34 -31.63 -19.85
CA ARG A 1086 30.63 -32.78 -19.30
C ARG A 1086 29.48 -32.29 -18.44
N SER A 1087 28.38 -33.03 -18.46
CA SER A 1087 27.23 -32.78 -17.58
C SER A 1087 26.92 -34.00 -16.72
N GLY A 1088 26.40 -33.78 -15.51
CA GLY A 1088 26.09 -34.82 -14.53
C GLY A 1088 25.06 -34.33 -13.52
N GLY A 1089 24.54 -35.24 -12.69
CA GLY A 1089 23.60 -34.87 -11.62
C GLY A 1089 24.30 -34.11 -10.49
N MET A 1090 23.57 -33.20 -9.85
CA MET A 1090 23.99 -32.54 -8.62
C MET A 1090 23.96 -33.51 -7.41
N PRO A 1091 24.76 -33.27 -6.36
CA PRO A 1091 24.62 -33.99 -5.09
C PRO A 1091 23.20 -33.85 -4.52
N ALA A 1092 22.70 -34.89 -3.85
CA ALA A 1092 21.32 -34.93 -3.32
C ALA A 1092 21.01 -33.82 -2.30
N PHE A 1093 22.04 -33.16 -1.77
CA PHE A 1093 21.87 -32.06 -0.84
C PHE A 1093 21.77 -30.68 -1.52
N ALA A 1094 22.08 -30.61 -2.81
CA ALA A 1094 22.38 -29.37 -3.49
C ALA A 1094 21.15 -28.79 -4.17
N GLY A 1095 20.28 -28.14 -3.40
CA GLY A 1095 19.14 -27.36 -3.92
C GLY A 1095 18.14 -28.14 -4.79
N CYS A 1096 18.28 -29.46 -4.84
CA CYS A 1096 17.44 -30.47 -5.46
C CYS A 1096 16.73 -31.28 -4.35
#